data_AF-A0A968BYT6-F1
#
_entry.id   AF-A0A968BYT6-F1
#
_cell.length_a   1.000
_cell.length_b   1.000
_cell.length_c   1.000
_cell.angle_alpha   90.00
_cell.angle_beta   90.00
_cell.angle_gamma   90.00
#
_symmetry.space_group_name_H-M   'P 1'
#
loop_
_entity.id
_entity.type
_entity.pdbx_description
1 polymer ?
#
loop_
_entity_poly.entity_id
_entity_poly.type
_entity_poly.pdbx_seq_one_letter_code
_entity_poly.pdbx_strand_id
1 'polypeptide(L)'
;MSCLSLYLLGPPRIERDGVPIKVDTRKAIALLAYIAITGESHRRDALVNLLWPESDQSRGRASLRRTLSALRKALADDSLDVDRETIGLSPNAEIWLDVDQFHAHLAECLDHGHPASEVCPACLASLTDAVELYRGDLLSGFTLKDSFNFDDWQFFQADALRRELADALERLVRCHIGRGEFEAAIGYARQWLELDRLDEGAHCALMRLYAWSGQRSAALRQYQECVRILRSALGVSPQEPTAALHNAIQEGRAPAPPAGPRAERPAPALSEALPAVLGEGKRIVTAICADMSGSFRRIGDVDSEDEAALIRRFLEVVEGGLARYGGQVDRILGGRVLGVFGTTRIHESDPELAMRAAVEIREEAERLGLRMTAGINTGEVYFGGAGAEEHQEFTLMGTVVDRAARLAGKARAGQILVAESTYRLTWRAFEFTPLSLDIKGVEGPVAAYQVERLLPRPEKARGIEGLRAELIGRDEEFAKLKEALAGVLEGRGQMVTLVGEAGVGKSRLVSELKEVSLSIGDDQSIPLWLEGRCLELGTAASYAPFIDIFRGYFAWGAQDDDRSRRERILSSLLEMAGRGDLSEERAEEMYPLLGRLLSVRLEDEWEARLEGDSPEQIRRRTFVAMHDFFVALSRQQPVVLVFEDLHWADSLSLDLLPLLMEGLHLGSLLLLCVYRPVREHRCRHLSTIAAQKCGERYYELHLRELTHRQSQRLVESLLAIADPPSAVRDLVLDRSQGNPFFIEEVVRSLIDRGIVYRDGDHWRAREGIDSVVVPKSVQSVILSRLDHLDDQLKYVLQVAAVMGRVFRRRVLEHAVQHGAGLKSTLGELADRALIYQERSVPEAEYSFKHVLTQETVYRNISRRHRQGNHVGVAEAIEALYAENLEEYYEQLAYHYEEGGDAEKAIEYLHKAGSKAMRSSANEAAIAHL
;
A
#
# COMPACT_ATOMS: atom_id res chain seq x y z
N MET A 1 -31.26 -2.66 -43.56
CA MET A 1 -31.23 -1.97 -42.27
C MET A 1 -30.38 -0.74 -42.48
N SER A 2 -30.82 0.43 -42.02
CA SER A 2 -30.08 1.68 -42.23
C SER A 2 -29.00 1.80 -41.16
N CYS A 3 -27.73 1.93 -41.55
CA CYS A 3 -26.61 2.06 -40.62
C CYS A 3 -26.35 3.54 -40.34
N LEU A 4 -26.27 3.91 -39.05
CA LEU A 4 -25.94 5.26 -38.61
C LEU A 4 -24.44 5.31 -38.26
N SER A 5 -23.68 6.17 -38.94
CA SER A 5 -22.25 6.34 -38.67
C SER A 5 -22.01 7.69 -37.98
N LEU A 6 -21.38 7.64 -36.81
CA LEU A 6 -21.01 8.79 -35.99
C LEU A 6 -19.50 8.97 -36.02
N TYR A 7 -19.05 10.11 -36.53
CA TYR A 7 -17.65 10.51 -36.52
C TYR A 7 -17.47 11.64 -35.50
N LEU A 8 -16.87 11.33 -34.36
CA LEU A 8 -16.66 12.23 -33.23
C LEU A 8 -15.18 12.52 -32.96
N LEU A 9 -14.23 11.76 -33.53
CA LEU A 9 -12.79 12.02 -33.46
C LEU A 9 -12.37 13.14 -34.42
N GLY A 10 -12.80 14.35 -34.10
CA GLY A 10 -12.67 15.56 -34.89
C GLY A 10 -13.98 16.36 -34.88
N PRO A 11 -14.20 17.24 -35.87
CA PRO A 11 -15.48 17.94 -36.00
C PRO A 11 -16.64 16.94 -36.20
N PRO A 12 -17.73 17.03 -35.41
CA PRO A 12 -18.77 16.00 -35.42
C PRO A 12 -19.46 15.88 -36.78
N ARG A 13 -19.51 14.67 -37.31
CA ARG A 13 -20.23 14.31 -38.54
C ARG A 13 -21.12 13.11 -38.29
N ILE A 14 -22.37 13.20 -38.74
CA ILE A 14 -23.38 12.15 -38.60
C ILE A 14 -23.80 11.75 -40.01
N GLU A 15 -23.77 10.46 -40.31
CA GLU A 15 -24.18 9.92 -41.60
C GLU A 15 -25.18 8.80 -41.43
N ARG A 16 -26.06 8.63 -42.43
CA ARG A 16 -26.84 7.41 -42.58
C ARG A 16 -26.59 6.85 -43.96
N ASP A 17 -26.19 5.58 -44.01
CA ASP A 17 -25.89 4.87 -45.24
C ASP A 17 -24.91 5.67 -46.14
N GLY A 18 -23.93 6.32 -45.51
CA GLY A 18 -22.92 7.17 -46.17
C GLY A 18 -23.39 8.58 -46.58
N VAL A 19 -24.62 8.98 -46.27
CA VAL A 19 -25.16 10.31 -46.57
C VAL A 19 -25.18 11.18 -45.31
N PRO A 20 -24.57 12.39 -45.32
CA PRO A 20 -24.56 13.29 -44.17
C PRO A 20 -25.97 13.73 -43.73
N ILE A 21 -26.26 13.64 -42.43
CA ILE A 21 -27.50 14.11 -41.81
C ILE A 21 -27.26 15.48 -41.17
N LYS A 22 -28.15 16.43 -41.44
CA LYS A 22 -28.19 17.71 -40.72
C LYS A 22 -29.09 17.61 -39.50
N VAL A 23 -28.52 17.90 -38.34
CA VAL A 23 -29.26 18.03 -37.07
C VAL A 23 -29.40 19.51 -36.75
N ASP A 24 -30.65 19.97 -36.58
CA ASP A 24 -31.00 21.40 -36.51
C ASP A 24 -30.46 22.13 -35.26
N THR A 25 -29.92 21.41 -34.27
CA THR A 25 -29.37 22.05 -33.06
C THR A 25 -28.07 21.41 -32.61
N ARG A 26 -27.10 22.24 -32.19
CA ARG A 26 -25.85 21.76 -31.57
C ARG A 26 -26.14 20.93 -30.32
N LYS A 27 -27.09 21.32 -29.47
CA LYS A 27 -27.45 20.54 -28.28
C LYS A 27 -28.01 19.15 -28.61
N ALA A 28 -28.64 18.94 -29.77
CA ALA A 28 -29.03 17.61 -30.22
C ALA A 28 -27.84 16.76 -30.67
N ILE A 29 -26.85 17.35 -31.35
CA ILE A 29 -25.59 16.66 -31.70
C ILE A 29 -24.84 16.27 -30.42
N ALA A 30 -24.75 17.19 -29.45
CA ALA A 30 -24.12 16.97 -28.15
C ALA A 30 -24.80 15.85 -27.37
N LEU A 31 -26.14 15.84 -27.33
CA LEU A 31 -26.92 14.77 -26.70
C LEU A 31 -26.66 13.42 -27.36
N LEU A 32 -26.65 13.36 -28.70
CA LEU A 32 -26.37 12.13 -29.43
C LEU A 32 -24.94 11.63 -29.17
N ALA A 33 -23.95 12.52 -29.26
CA ALA A 33 -22.55 12.19 -28.99
C ALA A 33 -22.36 11.66 -27.56
N TYR A 34 -22.99 12.32 -26.56
CA TYR A 34 -22.93 11.89 -25.17
C TYR A 34 -23.50 10.50 -24.95
N ILE A 35 -24.72 10.24 -25.46
CA ILE A 35 -25.37 8.93 -25.31
C ILE A 35 -24.61 7.86 -26.09
N ALA A 36 -24.11 8.18 -27.30
CA ALA A 36 -23.36 7.23 -28.11
C ALA A 36 -22.04 6.80 -27.44
N ILE A 37 -21.26 7.74 -26.91
CA ILE A 37 -19.98 7.45 -26.25
C ILE A 37 -20.18 6.71 -24.93
N THR A 38 -21.23 7.04 -24.18
CA THR A 38 -21.50 6.35 -22.91
C THR A 38 -22.09 4.97 -23.10
N GLY A 39 -22.72 4.67 -24.25
CA GLY A 39 -23.36 3.38 -24.52
C GLY A 39 -24.56 3.04 -23.60
N GLU A 40 -24.94 3.96 -22.71
CA GLU A 40 -25.89 3.72 -21.62
C GLU A 40 -27.19 4.53 -21.76
N SER A 41 -28.22 4.09 -21.04
CA SER A 41 -29.48 4.82 -20.89
C SER A 41 -29.40 5.81 -19.72
N HIS A 42 -29.58 7.10 -20.01
CA HIS A 42 -29.43 8.17 -19.02
C HIS A 42 -30.77 8.71 -18.54
N ARG A 43 -30.85 9.04 -17.24
CA ARG A 43 -32.03 9.73 -16.68
C ARG A 43 -32.20 11.10 -17.31
N ARG A 44 -33.46 11.49 -17.58
CA ARG A 44 -33.79 12.80 -18.15
C ARG A 44 -33.20 13.98 -17.36
N ASP A 45 -33.23 13.91 -16.03
CA ASP A 45 -32.73 14.99 -15.18
C ASP A 45 -31.21 15.12 -15.24
N ALA A 46 -30.48 14.02 -15.40
CA ALA A 46 -29.04 14.04 -15.61
C ALA A 46 -28.69 14.74 -16.93
N LEU A 47 -29.40 14.41 -18.02
CA LEU A 47 -29.23 15.05 -19.32
C LEU A 47 -29.64 16.53 -19.32
N VAL A 48 -30.63 16.90 -18.51
CA VAL A 48 -30.98 18.31 -18.28
C VAL A 48 -29.84 19.05 -17.58
N ASN A 49 -29.29 18.48 -16.50
CA ASN A 49 -28.17 19.09 -15.79
C ASN A 49 -26.90 19.17 -16.65
N LEU A 50 -26.67 18.19 -17.52
CA LEU A 50 -25.54 18.18 -18.45
C LEU A 50 -25.61 19.31 -19.47
N LEU A 51 -26.75 19.44 -20.16
CA LEU A 51 -26.90 20.35 -21.31
C LEU A 51 -27.53 21.70 -20.97
N TRP A 52 -28.21 21.86 -19.84
CA TRP A 52 -28.87 23.10 -19.40
C TRP A 52 -28.75 23.31 -17.88
N PRO A 53 -27.53 23.37 -17.31
CA PRO A 53 -27.32 23.47 -15.87
C PRO A 53 -27.97 24.70 -15.22
N GLU A 54 -28.07 25.81 -15.96
CA GLU A 54 -28.65 27.08 -15.48
C GLU A 54 -30.20 27.14 -15.58
N SER A 55 -30.84 26.10 -16.11
CA SER A 55 -32.30 26.06 -16.24
C SER A 55 -32.95 25.41 -15.02
N ASP A 56 -34.06 25.99 -14.56
CA ASP A 56 -34.94 25.27 -13.63
C ASP A 56 -35.43 23.95 -14.27
N GLN A 57 -35.79 22.97 -13.43
CA GLN A 57 -36.16 21.62 -13.89
C GLN A 57 -37.29 21.64 -14.93
N SER A 58 -38.23 22.58 -14.84
CA SER A 58 -39.37 22.66 -15.75
C SER A 58 -38.95 23.14 -17.15
N ARG A 59 -38.13 24.19 -17.23
CA ARG A 59 -37.59 24.76 -18.47
C ARG A 59 -36.56 23.83 -19.11
N GLY A 60 -35.74 23.17 -18.28
CA GLY A 60 -34.78 22.16 -18.72
C GLY A 60 -35.46 20.98 -19.40
N ARG A 61 -36.47 20.37 -18.76
CA ARG A 61 -37.25 19.26 -19.35
C ARG A 61 -37.99 19.65 -20.63
N ALA A 62 -38.51 20.88 -20.71
CA ALA A 62 -39.14 21.39 -21.94
C ALA A 62 -38.12 21.56 -23.09
N SER A 63 -36.89 21.95 -22.78
CA SER A 63 -35.80 22.08 -23.76
C SER A 63 -35.27 20.72 -24.21
N LEU A 64 -35.15 19.76 -23.28
CA LEU A 64 -34.83 18.36 -23.59
C LEU A 64 -35.88 17.75 -24.52
N ARG A 65 -37.18 17.94 -24.25
CA ARG A 65 -38.25 17.43 -25.12
C ARG A 65 -38.17 17.96 -26.55
N ARG A 66 -37.90 19.25 -26.74
CA ARG A 66 -37.71 19.86 -28.07
C ARG A 66 -36.47 19.30 -28.78
N THR A 67 -35.38 19.12 -28.04
CA THR A 67 -34.11 18.57 -28.56
C THR A 67 -34.30 17.13 -29.03
N LEU A 68 -34.98 16.30 -28.25
CA LEU A 68 -35.31 14.92 -28.64
C LEU A 68 -36.22 14.86 -29.87
N SER A 69 -37.21 15.74 -29.98
CA SER A 69 -38.08 15.79 -31.16
C SER A 69 -37.30 16.16 -32.43
N ALA A 70 -36.36 17.11 -32.33
CA ALA A 70 -35.47 17.45 -33.45
C ALA A 70 -34.54 16.29 -33.81
N LEU A 71 -33.99 15.60 -32.80
CA LEU A 71 -33.09 14.48 -33.00
C LEU A 71 -33.79 13.28 -33.64
N ARG A 72 -34.98 12.89 -33.17
CA ARG A 72 -35.79 11.82 -33.79
C ARG A 72 -36.16 12.11 -35.24
N LYS A 73 -36.52 13.36 -35.54
CA LYS A 73 -36.82 13.78 -36.92
C LYS A 73 -35.60 13.62 -37.85
N ALA A 74 -34.40 13.88 -37.34
CA ALA A 74 -33.16 13.72 -38.11
C ALA A 74 -32.72 12.24 -38.20
N LEU A 75 -32.87 11.48 -37.11
CA LEU A 75 -32.38 10.10 -36.99
C LEU A 75 -33.37 9.02 -37.47
N ALA A 76 -34.58 9.39 -37.87
CA ALA A 76 -35.73 8.48 -37.99
C ALA A 76 -36.05 7.79 -36.64
N ASP A 77 -37.33 7.49 -36.38
CA ASP A 77 -37.84 7.19 -35.02
C ASP A 77 -37.26 5.93 -34.35
N ASP A 78 -36.41 5.16 -35.03
CA ASP A 78 -35.94 3.84 -34.57
C ASP A 78 -34.54 3.84 -33.93
N SER A 79 -33.81 4.98 -33.94
CA SER A 79 -32.41 5.04 -33.46
C SER A 79 -32.26 5.30 -31.95
N LEU A 80 -33.31 5.80 -31.28
CA LEU A 80 -33.26 6.19 -29.87
C LEU A 80 -34.33 5.45 -29.07
N ASP A 81 -33.92 4.84 -27.96
CA ASP A 81 -34.86 4.36 -26.96
C ASP A 81 -35.15 5.46 -25.93
N VAL A 82 -36.42 5.78 -25.75
CA VAL A 82 -36.84 6.90 -24.89
C VAL A 82 -38.07 6.47 -24.11
N ASP A 83 -37.84 6.07 -22.88
CA ASP A 83 -38.90 5.81 -21.91
C ASP A 83 -39.29 7.10 -21.15
N ARG A 84 -40.23 7.04 -20.21
CA ARG A 84 -40.66 8.16 -19.35
C ARG A 84 -39.54 8.68 -18.46
N GLU A 85 -38.58 7.84 -18.07
CA GLU A 85 -37.51 8.20 -17.13
C GLU A 85 -36.13 8.31 -17.78
N THR A 86 -35.85 7.51 -18.81
CA THR A 86 -34.53 7.37 -19.42
C THR A 86 -34.52 7.65 -20.92
N ILE A 87 -33.32 7.92 -21.44
CA ILE A 87 -33.03 8.19 -22.85
C ILE A 87 -31.72 7.47 -23.18
N GLY A 88 -31.73 6.59 -24.18
CA GLY A 88 -30.58 5.81 -24.64
C GLY A 88 -30.59 5.58 -26.15
N LEU A 89 -29.59 4.86 -26.65
CA LEU A 89 -29.61 4.33 -28.01
C LEU A 89 -30.53 3.10 -28.09
N SER A 90 -31.18 2.90 -29.24
CA SER A 90 -32.01 1.72 -29.46
C SER A 90 -31.14 0.47 -29.60
N PRO A 91 -31.42 -0.64 -28.89
CA PRO A 91 -30.65 -1.88 -29.00
C PRO A 91 -30.69 -2.50 -30.40
N ASN A 92 -31.71 -2.16 -31.19
CA ASN A 92 -31.90 -2.67 -32.55
C ASN A 92 -31.32 -1.74 -33.63
N ALA A 93 -30.74 -0.60 -33.26
CA ALA A 93 -30.13 0.33 -34.19
C ALA A 93 -28.69 -0.07 -34.47
N GLU A 94 -28.36 -0.26 -35.75
CA GLU A 94 -26.99 -0.52 -36.20
C GLU A 94 -26.23 0.80 -36.25
N ILE A 95 -25.51 1.11 -35.17
CA ILE A 95 -24.75 2.35 -35.00
C ILE A 95 -23.27 2.02 -35.04
N TRP A 96 -22.55 2.67 -35.94
CA TRP A 96 -21.09 2.64 -36.00
C TRP A 96 -20.55 3.95 -35.42
N LEU A 97 -19.64 3.86 -34.45
CA LEU A 97 -19.01 5.00 -33.80
C LEU A 97 -17.49 4.89 -33.99
N ASP A 98 -16.86 5.95 -34.49
CA ASP A 98 -15.41 5.99 -34.72
C ASP A 98 -14.58 5.85 -33.43
N VAL A 99 -15.10 6.34 -32.29
CA VAL A 99 -14.52 6.15 -30.96
C VAL A 99 -14.52 4.67 -30.55
N ASP A 100 -15.63 3.95 -30.74
CA ASP A 100 -15.70 2.51 -30.44
C ASP A 100 -14.78 1.72 -31.37
N GLN A 101 -14.72 2.08 -32.65
CA GLN A 101 -13.82 1.45 -33.62
C GLN A 101 -12.34 1.70 -33.25
N PHE A 102 -12.00 2.91 -32.80
CA PHE A 102 -10.67 3.23 -32.29
C PHE A 102 -10.31 2.32 -31.11
N HIS A 103 -11.18 2.21 -30.10
CA HIS A 103 -10.94 1.32 -28.96
C HIS A 103 -10.86 -0.16 -29.37
N ALA A 104 -11.69 -0.61 -30.32
CA ALA A 104 -11.66 -1.98 -30.84
C ALA A 104 -10.29 -2.33 -31.46
N HIS A 105 -9.74 -1.46 -32.30
CA HIS A 105 -8.41 -1.67 -32.88
C HIS A 105 -7.28 -1.68 -31.83
N LEU A 106 -7.40 -0.89 -30.76
CA LEU A 106 -6.45 -0.95 -29.64
C LEU A 106 -6.59 -2.25 -28.85
N ALA A 107 -7.82 -2.74 -28.66
CA ALA A 107 -8.13 -3.97 -27.94
C ALA A 107 -7.69 -5.23 -28.69
N GLU A 108 -7.82 -5.29 -30.02
CA GLU A 108 -7.33 -6.41 -30.86
C GLU A 108 -5.86 -6.74 -30.59
N CYS A 109 -5.06 -5.74 -30.23
CA CYS A 109 -3.65 -5.94 -29.92
C CYS A 109 -3.41 -6.76 -28.64
N LEU A 110 -4.38 -6.80 -27.71
CA LEU A 110 -4.29 -7.56 -26.45
C LEU A 110 -4.49 -9.06 -26.70
N ASP A 111 -5.23 -9.42 -27.76
CA ASP A 111 -5.55 -10.81 -28.10
C ASP A 111 -4.40 -11.55 -28.81
N HIS A 112 -3.31 -10.85 -29.15
CA HIS A 112 -2.20 -11.40 -29.91
C HIS A 112 -1.17 -12.19 -29.08
N GLY A 113 -1.35 -12.32 -27.76
CA GLY A 113 -0.60 -13.26 -26.92
C GLY A 113 0.91 -12.98 -26.79
N HIS A 114 1.35 -11.74 -26.97
CA HIS A 114 2.73 -11.32 -26.74
C HIS A 114 2.83 -10.34 -25.55
N PRO A 115 4.00 -10.22 -24.89
CA PRO A 115 4.19 -9.25 -23.82
C PRO A 115 3.82 -7.84 -24.29
N ALA A 116 3.28 -7.02 -23.39
CA ALA A 116 2.79 -5.70 -23.76
C ALA A 116 3.93 -4.70 -24.09
N SER A 117 5.20 -5.10 -23.90
CA SER A 117 6.41 -4.40 -24.38
C SER A 117 6.77 -4.75 -25.83
N GLU A 118 6.15 -5.78 -26.42
CA GLU A 118 6.36 -6.26 -27.77
C GLU A 118 5.17 -5.91 -28.68
N VAL A 119 5.42 -5.88 -29.99
CA VAL A 119 4.40 -5.57 -31.00
C VAL A 119 4.57 -6.56 -32.14
N CYS A 120 3.58 -7.41 -32.39
CA CYS A 120 3.60 -8.35 -33.51
C CYS A 120 3.17 -7.68 -34.84
N PRO A 121 3.38 -8.33 -36.00
CA PRO A 121 2.94 -7.79 -37.29
C PRO A 121 1.44 -7.52 -37.40
N ALA A 122 0.59 -8.26 -36.67
CA ALA A 122 -0.86 -8.02 -36.65
C ALA A 122 -1.21 -6.75 -35.88
N CYS A 123 -0.52 -6.47 -34.76
CA CYS A 123 -0.66 -5.20 -34.03
C CYS A 123 -0.32 -3.98 -34.89
N LEU A 124 0.64 -4.10 -35.82
CA LEU A 124 1.01 -2.98 -36.70
C LEU A 124 -0.17 -2.51 -37.55
N ALA A 125 -0.98 -3.46 -38.08
CA ALA A 125 -2.16 -3.12 -38.86
C ALA A 125 -3.22 -2.42 -38.00
N SER A 126 -3.63 -3.06 -36.90
CA SER A 126 -4.67 -2.49 -36.01
C SER A 126 -4.26 -1.14 -35.42
N LEU A 127 -3.01 -0.97 -34.98
CA LEU A 127 -2.52 0.33 -34.47
C LEU A 127 -2.51 1.42 -35.56
N THR A 128 -2.18 1.06 -36.80
CA THR A 128 -2.22 2.01 -37.93
C THR A 128 -3.65 2.46 -38.20
N ASP A 129 -4.59 1.51 -38.25
CA ASP A 129 -6.01 1.79 -38.46
C ASP A 129 -6.59 2.67 -37.34
N ALA A 130 -6.22 2.42 -36.08
CA ALA A 130 -6.59 3.26 -34.94
C ALA A 130 -6.11 4.71 -35.10
N VAL A 131 -4.83 4.90 -35.47
CA VAL A 131 -4.27 6.24 -35.67
C VAL A 131 -4.93 6.97 -36.85
N GLU A 132 -5.28 6.27 -37.94
CA GLU A 132 -5.94 6.86 -39.11
C GLU A 132 -7.39 7.30 -38.84
N LEU A 133 -8.08 6.64 -37.91
CA LEU A 133 -9.43 7.04 -37.45
C LEU A 133 -9.40 8.37 -36.69
N TYR A 134 -8.30 8.65 -35.98
CA TYR A 134 -8.18 9.83 -35.13
C TYR A 134 -7.79 11.08 -35.93
N ARG A 135 -8.79 11.83 -36.41
CA ARG A 135 -8.56 13.02 -37.27
C ARG A 135 -8.43 14.33 -36.51
N GLY A 136 -8.73 14.32 -35.22
CA GLY A 136 -8.61 15.44 -34.29
C GLY A 136 -9.24 15.10 -32.95
N ASP A 137 -9.01 15.95 -31.94
CA ASP A 137 -9.59 15.74 -30.60
C ASP A 137 -11.11 15.53 -30.66
N LEU A 138 -11.63 14.82 -29.66
CA LEU A 138 -13.05 14.55 -29.53
C LEU A 138 -13.88 15.84 -29.66
N LEU A 139 -14.78 15.86 -30.63
CA LEU A 139 -15.65 17.00 -30.93
C LEU A 139 -14.84 18.31 -31.15
N SER A 140 -13.68 18.22 -31.81
CA SER A 140 -12.81 19.38 -32.06
C SER A 140 -13.54 20.51 -32.79
N GLY A 141 -13.40 21.73 -32.29
CA GLY A 141 -14.10 22.92 -32.79
C GLY A 141 -15.59 22.97 -32.44
N PHE A 142 -16.11 22.02 -31.66
CA PHE A 142 -17.49 21.98 -31.21
C PHE A 142 -17.60 22.42 -29.74
N THR A 143 -18.15 23.61 -29.53
CA THR A 143 -18.51 24.13 -28.20
C THR A 143 -20.01 24.36 -28.06
N LEU A 144 -20.51 24.33 -26.83
CA LEU A 144 -21.88 24.70 -26.48
C LEU A 144 -21.90 25.98 -25.63
N LYS A 145 -22.95 26.78 -25.80
CA LYS A 145 -23.17 27.96 -24.94
C LYS A 145 -23.93 27.54 -23.68
N ASP A 146 -23.48 28.03 -22.53
CA ASP A 146 -24.13 27.85 -21.23
C ASP A 146 -24.34 26.36 -20.88
N SER A 147 -23.31 25.54 -21.09
CA SER A 147 -23.35 24.06 -20.91
C SER A 147 -22.04 23.53 -20.32
N PHE A 148 -21.55 24.17 -19.25
CA PHE A 148 -20.25 23.87 -18.65
C PHE A 148 -20.07 22.40 -18.24
N ASN A 149 -21.12 21.73 -17.75
CA ASN A 149 -21.05 20.30 -17.42
C ASN A 149 -20.75 19.41 -18.64
N PHE A 150 -21.26 19.79 -19.82
CA PHE A 150 -20.92 19.09 -21.07
C PHE A 150 -19.50 19.43 -21.53
N ASP A 151 -19.09 20.69 -21.40
CA ASP A 151 -17.73 21.11 -21.76
C ASP A 151 -16.68 20.40 -20.89
N ASP A 152 -16.94 20.22 -19.58
CA ASP A 152 -16.11 19.44 -18.66
C ASP A 152 -16.05 17.97 -19.07
N TRP A 153 -17.21 17.34 -19.34
CA TRP A 153 -17.26 15.96 -19.84
C TRP A 153 -16.47 15.80 -21.14
N GLN A 154 -16.67 16.69 -22.12
CA GLN A 154 -15.95 16.66 -23.39
C GLN A 154 -14.44 16.80 -23.17
N PHE A 155 -14.00 17.70 -22.27
CA PHE A 155 -12.59 17.89 -21.94
C PHE A 155 -11.95 16.61 -21.40
N PHE A 156 -12.58 15.97 -20.41
CA PHE A 156 -12.04 14.74 -19.81
C PHE A 156 -12.00 13.57 -20.81
N GLN A 157 -13.04 13.43 -21.64
CA GLN A 157 -13.08 12.38 -22.68
C GLN A 157 -12.03 12.63 -23.77
N ALA A 158 -11.87 13.87 -24.23
CA ALA A 158 -10.84 14.24 -25.19
C ALA A 158 -9.42 13.97 -24.66
N ASP A 159 -9.16 14.31 -23.39
CA ASP A 159 -7.87 14.08 -22.75
C ASP A 159 -7.56 12.57 -22.62
N ALA A 160 -8.54 11.75 -22.24
CA ALA A 160 -8.39 10.30 -22.18
C ALA A 160 -8.04 9.71 -23.56
N LEU A 161 -8.82 10.04 -24.59
CA LEU A 161 -8.61 9.59 -25.96
C LEU A 161 -7.25 10.04 -26.53
N ARG A 162 -6.80 11.26 -26.19
CA ARG A 162 -5.49 11.77 -26.61
C ARG A 162 -4.33 10.97 -26.00
N ARG A 163 -4.44 10.56 -24.73
CA ARG A 163 -3.44 9.72 -24.07
C ARG A 163 -3.37 8.33 -24.69
N GLU A 164 -4.51 7.74 -25.04
CA GLU A 164 -4.56 6.46 -25.73
C GLU A 164 -3.94 6.53 -27.14
N LEU A 165 -4.19 7.61 -27.87
CA LEU A 165 -3.53 7.86 -29.16
C LEU A 165 -2.01 8.01 -29.02
N ALA A 166 -1.54 8.70 -27.97
CA ALA A 166 -0.11 8.83 -27.71
C ALA A 166 0.57 7.46 -27.45
N ASP A 167 -0.07 6.58 -26.67
CA ASP A 167 0.42 5.21 -26.45
C ASP A 167 0.46 4.40 -27.76
N ALA A 168 -0.58 4.49 -28.60
CA ALA A 168 -0.60 3.85 -29.91
C ALA A 168 0.53 4.34 -30.83
N LEU A 169 0.77 5.66 -30.88
CA LEU A 169 1.87 6.24 -31.66
C LEU A 169 3.23 5.82 -31.13
N GLU A 170 3.45 5.80 -29.81
CA GLU A 170 4.69 5.29 -29.22
C GLU A 170 4.95 3.82 -29.60
N ARG A 171 3.91 2.98 -29.55
CA ARG A 171 3.99 1.56 -29.93
C ARG A 171 4.33 1.38 -31.41
N LEU A 172 3.73 2.18 -32.31
CA LEU A 172 4.08 2.20 -33.74
C LEU A 172 5.54 2.61 -33.95
N VAL A 173 6.00 3.65 -33.25
CA VAL A 173 7.41 4.09 -33.29
C VAL A 173 8.33 2.93 -32.90
N ARG A 174 8.05 2.23 -31.80
CA ARG A 174 8.86 1.08 -31.35
C ARG A 174 8.83 -0.08 -32.34
N CYS A 175 7.67 -0.38 -32.94
CA CYS A 175 7.54 -1.43 -33.95
C CYS A 175 8.41 -1.15 -35.18
N HIS A 176 8.31 0.06 -35.74
CA HIS A 176 9.10 0.47 -36.89
C HIS A 176 10.60 0.54 -36.57
N ILE A 177 10.99 0.94 -35.35
CA ILE A 177 12.39 0.85 -34.90
C ILE A 177 12.89 -0.59 -34.92
N GLY A 178 12.13 -1.55 -34.37
CA GLY A 178 12.49 -2.96 -34.34
C GLY A 178 12.64 -3.59 -35.73
N ARG A 179 11.96 -3.03 -36.74
CA ARG A 179 12.02 -3.44 -38.15
C ARG A 179 13.08 -2.68 -38.96
N GLY A 180 13.75 -1.69 -38.38
CA GLY A 180 14.71 -0.82 -39.07
C GLY A 180 14.07 0.20 -40.02
N GLU A 181 12.75 0.42 -39.92
CA GLU A 181 11.96 1.32 -40.77
C GLU A 181 11.93 2.74 -40.18
N PHE A 182 13.09 3.39 -40.05
CA PHE A 182 13.24 4.64 -39.29
C PHE A 182 12.43 5.83 -39.86
N GLU A 183 12.25 5.92 -41.18
CA GLU A 183 11.47 7.02 -41.78
C GLU A 183 9.98 6.95 -41.41
N ALA A 184 9.40 5.74 -41.36
CA ALA A 184 8.02 5.56 -40.88
C ALA A 184 7.90 5.92 -39.40
N ALA A 185 8.86 5.48 -38.57
CA ALA A 185 8.91 5.84 -37.16
C ALA A 185 9.03 7.36 -36.93
N ILE A 186 9.77 8.10 -37.77
CA ILE A 186 9.85 9.57 -37.69
C ILE A 186 8.47 10.20 -37.93
N GLY A 187 7.68 9.66 -38.86
CA GLY A 187 6.30 10.11 -39.11
C GLY A 187 5.43 10.02 -37.86
N TYR A 188 5.37 8.85 -37.24
CA TYR A 188 4.57 8.64 -36.03
C TYR A 188 5.10 9.40 -34.81
N ALA A 189 6.43 9.51 -34.65
CA ALA A 189 7.02 10.27 -33.56
C ALA A 189 6.75 11.79 -33.69
N ARG A 190 6.61 12.33 -34.91
CA ARG A 190 6.17 13.71 -35.13
C ARG A 190 4.71 13.90 -34.76
N GLN A 191 3.84 12.98 -35.16
CA GLN A 191 2.43 13.01 -34.77
C GLN A 191 2.27 12.93 -33.25
N TRP A 192 3.06 12.07 -32.59
CA TRP A 192 3.09 11.96 -31.13
C TRP A 192 3.48 13.31 -30.48
N LEU A 193 4.55 13.94 -30.97
CA LEU A 193 4.97 15.25 -30.46
C LEU A 193 3.95 16.38 -30.74
N GLU A 194 3.13 16.26 -31.78
CA GLU A 194 2.07 17.22 -32.04
C GLU A 194 0.93 17.15 -31.01
N LEU A 195 0.69 15.98 -30.40
CA LEU A 195 -0.29 15.80 -29.32
C LEU A 195 0.13 16.52 -28.05
N ASP A 196 1.40 16.37 -27.67
CA ASP A 196 2.00 17.11 -26.57
C ASP A 196 3.43 17.55 -26.92
N ARG A 197 3.57 18.85 -27.18
CA ARG A 197 4.86 19.46 -27.51
C ARG A 197 5.86 19.45 -26.34
N LEU A 198 5.37 19.22 -25.12
CA LEU A 198 6.16 19.12 -23.89
C LEU A 198 6.63 17.70 -23.59
N ASP A 199 6.20 16.70 -24.37
CA ASP A 199 6.61 15.31 -24.19
C ASP A 199 8.09 15.10 -24.54
N GLU A 200 8.94 15.07 -23.52
CA GLU A 200 10.37 14.82 -23.65
C GLU A 200 10.68 13.42 -24.22
N GLY A 201 9.80 12.44 -24.01
CA GLY A 201 9.91 11.10 -24.58
C GLY A 201 9.80 11.12 -26.10
N ALA A 202 8.82 11.85 -26.64
CA ALA A 202 8.65 12.07 -28.08
C ALA A 202 9.86 12.80 -28.69
N HIS A 203 10.37 13.84 -28.01
CA HIS A 203 11.62 14.52 -28.40
C HIS A 203 12.82 13.57 -28.44
N CYS A 204 12.99 12.75 -27.40
CA CYS A 204 14.06 11.76 -27.33
C CYS A 204 13.95 10.69 -28.42
N ALA A 205 12.74 10.22 -28.73
CA ALA A 205 12.49 9.28 -29.80
C ALA A 205 12.90 9.87 -31.16
N LEU A 206 12.49 11.11 -31.46
CA LEU A 206 12.92 11.82 -32.68
C LEU A 206 14.43 12.03 -32.73
N MET A 207 15.07 12.38 -31.61
CA MET A 207 16.53 12.51 -31.53
C MET A 207 17.23 11.19 -31.89
N ARG A 208 16.78 10.06 -31.34
CA ARG A 208 17.32 8.72 -31.66
C ARG A 208 17.10 8.36 -33.12
N LEU A 209 15.89 8.57 -33.63
CA LEU A 209 15.53 8.27 -35.03
C LEU A 209 16.33 9.10 -36.03
N TYR A 210 16.51 10.40 -35.77
CA TYR A 210 17.38 11.25 -36.59
C TYR A 210 18.85 10.82 -36.49
N ALA A 211 19.32 10.38 -35.32
CA ALA A 211 20.68 9.84 -35.19
C ALA A 211 20.87 8.54 -35.98
N TRP A 212 19.92 7.60 -35.89
CA TRP A 212 19.96 6.29 -36.58
C TRP A 212 19.78 6.40 -38.09
N SER A 213 19.03 7.38 -38.57
CA SER A 213 18.90 7.71 -40.01
C SER A 213 20.08 8.52 -40.58
N GLY A 214 21.13 8.78 -39.78
CA GLY A 214 22.30 9.54 -40.20
C GLY A 214 22.09 11.06 -40.23
N GLN A 215 20.92 11.55 -39.81
CA GLN A 215 20.55 12.96 -39.77
C GLN A 215 20.98 13.65 -38.46
N ARG A 216 22.27 13.55 -38.09
CA ARG A 216 22.80 14.08 -36.81
C ARG A 216 22.45 15.55 -36.55
N SER A 217 22.48 16.41 -37.57
CA SER A 217 22.11 17.82 -37.42
C SER A 217 20.63 18.01 -37.09
N ALA A 218 19.75 17.13 -37.57
CA ALA A 218 18.32 17.16 -37.22
C ALA A 218 18.10 16.75 -35.77
N ALA A 219 18.83 15.73 -35.28
CA ALA A 219 18.78 15.31 -33.88
C ALA A 219 19.19 16.43 -32.91
N LEU A 220 20.28 17.15 -33.20
CA LEU A 220 20.73 18.28 -32.36
C LEU A 220 19.75 19.46 -32.40
N ARG A 221 19.14 19.75 -33.56
CA ARG A 221 18.07 20.76 -33.65
C ARG A 221 16.83 20.37 -32.86
N GLN A 222 16.48 19.07 -32.83
CA GLN A 222 15.34 18.59 -32.04
C GLN A 222 15.56 18.85 -30.55
N TYR A 223 16.77 18.62 -30.04
CA TYR A 223 17.11 18.96 -28.66
C TYR A 223 16.97 20.47 -28.38
N GLN A 224 17.47 21.31 -29.28
CA GLN A 224 17.33 22.77 -29.14
C GLN A 224 15.85 23.20 -29.12
N GLU A 225 15.01 22.55 -29.92
CA GLU A 225 13.58 22.79 -29.94
C GLU A 225 12.90 22.35 -28.63
N CYS A 226 13.27 21.18 -28.10
CA CYS A 226 12.85 20.70 -26.78
C CYS A 226 13.19 21.72 -25.69
N VAL A 227 14.45 22.18 -25.62
CA VAL A 227 14.91 23.21 -24.68
C VAL A 227 14.07 24.50 -24.83
N ARG A 228 13.85 24.95 -26.06
CA ARG A 228 13.12 26.19 -26.35
C ARG A 228 11.67 26.09 -25.86
N ILE A 229 10.99 24.99 -26.16
CA ILE A 229 9.60 24.78 -25.79
C ILE A 229 9.46 24.67 -24.27
N LEU A 230 10.23 23.79 -23.61
CA LEU A 230 10.19 23.61 -22.16
C LEU A 230 10.51 24.90 -21.40
N ARG A 231 11.52 25.65 -21.84
CA ARG A 231 11.86 26.93 -21.21
C ARG A 231 10.77 27.97 -21.39
N SER A 232 10.11 28.00 -22.55
CA SER A 232 9.04 28.96 -22.83
C SER A 232 7.73 28.64 -22.11
N ALA A 233 7.40 27.35 -21.96
CA ALA A 233 6.12 26.91 -21.41
C ALA A 233 6.18 26.66 -19.90
N LEU A 234 7.28 26.08 -19.40
CA LEU A 234 7.42 25.60 -18.03
C LEU A 234 8.57 26.27 -17.26
N GLY A 235 9.46 27.00 -17.94
CA GLY A 235 10.62 27.65 -17.31
C GLY A 235 11.71 26.67 -16.84
N VAL A 236 11.62 25.40 -17.23
CA VAL A 236 12.58 24.34 -16.85
C VAL A 236 13.53 24.01 -18.01
N SER A 237 14.62 23.29 -17.68
CA SER A 237 15.50 22.66 -18.66
C SER A 237 15.07 21.21 -18.91
N PRO A 238 15.48 20.58 -20.03
CA PRO A 238 15.21 19.16 -20.26
C PRO A 238 15.77 18.28 -19.16
N GLN A 239 15.14 17.13 -18.94
CA GLN A 239 15.58 16.11 -17.99
C GLN A 239 16.98 15.58 -18.31
N GLU A 240 17.66 15.03 -17.30
CA GLU A 240 19.02 14.49 -17.43
C GLU A 240 19.15 13.42 -18.54
N PRO A 241 18.22 12.47 -18.73
CA PRO A 241 18.29 11.52 -19.84
C PRO A 241 18.25 12.18 -21.22
N THR A 242 17.46 13.25 -21.39
CA THR A 242 17.36 14.03 -22.63
C THR A 242 18.67 14.77 -22.92
N ALA A 243 19.28 15.37 -21.89
CA ALA A 243 20.58 16.02 -21.99
C ALA A 243 21.72 15.01 -22.24
N ALA A 244 21.70 13.85 -21.58
CA ALA A 244 22.67 12.77 -21.79
C ALA A 244 22.61 12.23 -23.23
N LEU A 245 21.40 12.06 -23.79
CA LEU A 245 21.23 11.65 -25.18
C LEU A 245 21.78 12.69 -26.15
N HIS A 246 21.53 13.99 -25.90
CA HIS A 246 22.13 15.07 -26.68
C HIS A 246 23.67 14.98 -26.67
N ASN A 247 24.28 14.83 -25.49
CA ASN A 247 25.73 14.72 -25.36
C ASN A 247 26.27 13.48 -26.09
N ALA A 248 25.60 12.33 -25.98
CA ALA A 248 25.98 11.12 -26.70
C ALA A 248 25.92 11.30 -28.23
N ILE A 249 24.88 11.95 -28.76
CA ILE A 249 24.75 12.27 -30.19
C ILE A 249 25.81 13.30 -30.62
N GLN A 250 26.12 14.27 -29.76
CA GLN A 250 27.17 15.26 -29.98
C GLN A 250 28.57 14.64 -29.96
N GLU A 251 28.80 13.56 -29.22
CA GLU A 251 30.08 12.83 -29.18
C GLU A 251 30.19 11.74 -30.26
N GLY A 252 29.12 11.50 -31.04
CA GLY A 252 29.08 10.39 -32.00
C GLY A 252 28.94 9.01 -31.34
N ARG A 253 28.49 8.97 -30.08
CA ARG A 253 28.25 7.78 -29.26
C ARG A 253 26.75 7.50 -29.07
N ALA A 254 25.93 7.84 -30.07
CA ALA A 254 24.50 7.59 -29.99
C ALA A 254 24.25 6.09 -29.72
N PRO A 255 23.28 5.75 -28.83
CA PRO A 255 22.98 4.36 -28.51
C PRO A 255 22.66 3.59 -29.80
N ALA A 256 23.14 2.36 -29.94
CA ALA A 256 22.80 1.53 -31.08
C ALA A 256 21.28 1.23 -31.09
N PRO A 257 20.64 1.11 -32.27
CA PRO A 257 19.25 0.67 -32.33
C PRO A 257 19.13 -0.71 -31.67
N PRO A 258 18.06 -0.96 -30.89
CA PRO A 258 17.84 -2.27 -30.29
C PRO A 258 17.82 -3.34 -31.37
N ALA A 259 18.61 -4.41 -31.20
CA ALA A 259 18.57 -5.54 -32.10
C ALA A 259 17.16 -6.15 -32.05
N GLY A 260 16.46 -6.19 -33.20
CA GLY A 260 15.10 -6.74 -33.28
C GLY A 260 15.00 -8.19 -32.78
N PRO A 261 13.78 -8.68 -32.49
CA PRO A 261 13.57 -9.98 -31.89
C PRO A 261 14.19 -11.08 -32.77
N ARG A 262 15.27 -11.69 -32.29
CA ARG A 262 15.79 -12.96 -32.81
C ARG A 262 14.98 -14.08 -32.17
N ALA A 263 14.43 -14.96 -33.00
CA ALA A 263 13.79 -16.20 -32.57
C ALA A 263 14.66 -16.93 -31.53
N GLU A 264 14.08 -17.18 -30.37
CA GLU A 264 14.75 -17.73 -29.19
C GLU A 264 15.35 -19.12 -29.44
N ARG A 265 16.51 -19.36 -28.85
CA ARG A 265 16.98 -20.70 -28.46
C ARG A 265 17.06 -20.73 -26.92
N PRO A 266 16.66 -21.84 -26.27
CA PRO A 266 16.57 -21.91 -24.82
C PRO A 266 17.96 -21.94 -24.18
N ALA A 267 18.12 -21.18 -23.10
CA ALA A 267 19.34 -21.07 -22.31
C ALA A 267 19.60 -22.35 -21.48
N PRO A 268 20.86 -22.79 -21.31
CA PRO A 268 21.22 -23.76 -20.30
C PRO A 268 21.54 -23.06 -18.96
N ALA A 269 21.18 -23.74 -17.88
CA ALA A 269 21.45 -23.39 -16.49
C ALA A 269 22.95 -23.47 -16.14
N LEU A 270 23.43 -22.52 -15.32
CA LEU A 270 24.68 -22.57 -14.54
C LEU A 270 24.41 -21.74 -13.27
N SER A 271 24.34 -22.35 -12.07
CA SER A 271 25.42 -22.84 -11.21
C SER A 271 26.22 -21.72 -10.52
N GLU A 272 26.30 -21.85 -9.19
CA GLU A 272 26.96 -21.02 -8.19
C GLU A 272 28.45 -20.75 -8.47
N ALA A 273 28.87 -19.48 -8.29
CA ALA A 273 30.09 -19.05 -7.59
C ALA A 273 30.33 -17.53 -7.85
N LEU A 274 30.35 -16.70 -6.81
CA LEU A 274 30.92 -15.34 -6.87
C LEU A 274 31.44 -14.92 -5.48
N PRO A 275 32.77 -14.97 -5.28
CA PRO A 275 33.43 -13.88 -4.57
C PRO A 275 34.75 -13.49 -5.27
N ALA A 276 34.71 -12.43 -6.09
CA ALA A 276 35.92 -11.78 -6.62
C ALA A 276 35.75 -10.29 -7.02
N VAL A 277 34.60 -9.67 -6.77
CA VAL A 277 34.27 -8.34 -7.36
C VAL A 277 34.43 -7.16 -6.39
N LEU A 278 34.68 -7.41 -5.10
CA LEU A 278 34.66 -6.36 -4.07
C LEU A 278 36.09 -6.04 -3.61
N GLY A 279 36.68 -4.97 -4.15
CA GLY A 279 38.03 -4.52 -3.81
C GLY A 279 38.24 -4.12 -2.34
N GLU A 280 39.52 -3.98 -1.95
CA GLU A 280 39.96 -3.64 -0.59
C GLU A 280 39.45 -2.26 -0.12
N GLY A 281 39.08 -2.13 1.16
CA GLY A 281 38.62 -0.85 1.71
C GLY A 281 38.02 -0.92 3.10
N LYS A 282 37.75 0.24 3.69
CA LYS A 282 37.05 0.37 4.97
C LYS A 282 35.54 0.19 4.77
N ARG A 283 34.90 -0.60 5.64
CA ARG A 283 33.46 -0.87 5.60
C ARG A 283 32.89 -0.92 7.01
N ILE A 284 31.62 -0.54 7.18
CA ILE A 284 30.89 -0.79 8.42
C ILE A 284 30.34 -2.22 8.34
N VAL A 285 30.63 -3.04 9.34
CA VAL A 285 30.11 -4.40 9.45
C VAL A 285 29.54 -4.65 10.83
N THR A 286 28.64 -5.63 10.94
CA THR A 286 28.24 -6.20 12.22
C THR A 286 28.86 -7.59 12.36
N ALA A 287 29.70 -7.76 13.38
CA ALA A 287 30.34 -9.02 13.70
C ALA A 287 29.62 -9.71 14.86
N ILE A 288 29.31 -10.99 14.70
CA ILE A 288 28.77 -11.90 15.72
C ILE A 288 29.80 -12.98 16.02
N CYS A 289 30.21 -13.11 17.28
CA CYS A 289 31.02 -14.23 17.74
C CYS A 289 30.15 -15.13 18.62
N ALA A 290 29.85 -16.33 18.14
CA ALA A 290 29.13 -17.37 18.86
C ALA A 290 30.12 -18.40 19.43
N ASP A 291 29.95 -18.81 20.68
CA ASP A 291 30.85 -19.72 21.38
C ASP A 291 30.05 -20.78 22.17
N MET A 292 30.38 -22.05 21.99
CA MET A 292 29.77 -23.18 22.69
C MET A 292 30.65 -23.74 23.83
N SER A 293 31.89 -23.26 23.98
CA SER A 293 32.89 -23.81 24.92
C SER A 293 32.52 -23.68 26.41
N GLY A 294 31.53 -22.84 26.73
CA GLY A 294 30.92 -22.77 28.07
C GLY A 294 30.05 -23.98 28.44
N SER A 295 29.54 -24.73 27.45
CA SER A 295 28.67 -25.91 27.66
C SER A 295 29.44 -27.17 28.05
N PHE A 296 30.69 -27.32 27.57
CA PHE A 296 31.52 -28.50 27.81
C PHE A 296 32.22 -28.52 29.18
N ARG A 297 32.28 -27.39 29.90
CA ARG A 297 32.91 -27.33 31.23
C ARG A 297 32.16 -28.08 32.34
N ARG A 298 31.01 -28.70 32.05
CA ARG A 298 30.21 -29.49 33.01
C ARG A 298 30.06 -30.98 32.70
N ILE A 299 30.56 -31.48 31.57
CA ILE A 299 30.39 -32.89 31.22
C ILE A 299 31.79 -33.51 31.14
N GLY A 300 32.25 -34.06 32.27
CA GLY A 300 33.52 -34.76 32.36
C GLY A 300 33.49 -36.20 31.83
N ASP A 301 32.61 -36.52 30.86
CA ASP A 301 32.41 -37.90 30.39
C ASP A 301 31.66 -37.98 29.02
N VAL A 302 31.96 -37.12 28.05
CA VAL A 302 31.46 -37.27 26.66
C VAL A 302 32.52 -38.00 25.83
N ASP A 303 32.12 -39.03 25.08
CA ASP A 303 33.02 -39.68 24.11
C ASP A 303 33.43 -38.67 23.02
N SER A 304 34.67 -38.76 22.56
CA SER A 304 35.24 -37.85 21.56
C SER A 304 34.46 -37.82 20.23
N GLU A 305 33.74 -38.91 19.90
CA GLU A 305 32.85 -38.97 18.73
C GLU A 305 31.55 -38.19 18.94
N ASP A 306 30.95 -38.26 20.12
CA ASP A 306 29.72 -37.53 20.47
C ASP A 306 29.98 -36.02 20.58
N GLU A 307 31.15 -35.62 21.09
CA GLU A 307 31.59 -34.22 21.11
C GLU A 307 31.73 -33.66 19.68
N ALA A 308 32.37 -34.43 18.77
CA ALA A 308 32.52 -34.02 17.38
C ALA A 308 31.18 -33.94 16.63
N ALA A 309 30.21 -34.83 16.94
CA ALA A 309 28.87 -34.79 16.37
C ALA A 309 28.06 -33.56 16.84
N LEU A 310 28.18 -33.19 18.12
CA LEU A 310 27.54 -32.00 18.67
C LEU A 310 28.14 -30.70 18.10
N ILE A 311 29.47 -30.64 17.92
CA ILE A 311 30.13 -29.50 17.28
C ILE A 311 29.63 -29.34 15.83
N ARG A 312 29.54 -30.43 15.05
CA ARG A 312 29.02 -30.37 13.68
C ARG A 312 27.59 -29.85 13.61
N ARG A 313 26.69 -30.36 14.46
CA ARG A 313 25.29 -29.88 14.52
C ARG A 313 25.19 -28.42 14.93
N PHE A 314 26.04 -27.97 15.86
CA PHE A 314 26.09 -26.56 16.24
C PHE A 314 26.57 -25.68 15.08
N LEU A 315 27.60 -26.11 14.34
CA LEU A 315 28.06 -25.40 13.14
C LEU A 315 26.94 -25.28 12.09
N GLU A 316 26.20 -26.36 11.84
CA GLU A 316 25.04 -26.36 10.92
C GLU A 316 23.95 -25.36 11.35
N VAL A 317 23.63 -25.30 12.66
CA VAL A 317 22.67 -24.34 13.21
C VAL A 317 23.17 -22.90 13.05
N VAL A 318 24.44 -22.63 13.35
CA VAL A 318 25.00 -21.29 13.22
C VAL A 318 25.08 -20.87 11.75
N GLU A 319 25.55 -21.74 10.85
CA GLU A 319 25.61 -21.48 9.40
C GLU A 319 24.23 -21.22 8.81
N GLY A 320 23.26 -22.09 9.10
CA GLY A 320 21.88 -21.96 8.64
C GLY A 320 21.19 -20.71 9.19
N GLY A 321 21.41 -20.42 10.48
CA GLY A 321 20.88 -19.22 11.14
C GLY A 321 21.47 -17.94 10.57
N LEU A 322 22.79 -17.86 10.36
CA LEU A 322 23.43 -16.69 9.74
C LEU A 322 22.94 -16.49 8.30
N ALA A 323 22.95 -17.54 7.48
CA ALA A 323 22.55 -17.47 6.08
C ALA A 323 21.10 -16.99 5.89
N ARG A 324 20.18 -17.45 6.75
CA ARG A 324 18.75 -17.07 6.71
C ARG A 324 18.51 -15.56 6.86
N TYR A 325 19.39 -14.88 7.58
CA TYR A 325 19.32 -13.43 7.79
C TYR A 325 20.29 -12.63 6.92
N GLY A 326 20.99 -13.27 5.97
CA GLY A 326 21.93 -12.62 5.06
C GLY A 326 23.35 -12.47 5.60
N GLY A 327 23.67 -13.12 6.72
CA GLY A 327 25.03 -13.19 7.29
C GLY A 327 25.83 -14.36 6.71
N GLN A 328 27.15 -14.28 6.84
CA GLN A 328 28.08 -15.34 6.40
C GLN A 328 29.07 -15.69 7.49
N VAL A 329 29.57 -16.92 7.49
CA VAL A 329 30.68 -17.33 8.38
C VAL A 329 31.99 -16.82 7.79
N ASP A 330 32.74 -16.03 8.58
CA ASP A 330 34.10 -15.59 8.24
C ASP A 330 35.13 -16.66 8.62
N ARG A 331 35.06 -17.18 9.85
CA ARG A 331 35.99 -18.21 10.35
C ARG A 331 35.45 -19.01 11.54
N ILE A 332 36.01 -20.20 11.71
CA ILE A 332 35.73 -21.11 12.83
C ILE A 332 37.03 -21.35 13.62
N LEU A 333 37.00 -21.14 14.93
CA LEU A 333 38.16 -21.26 15.82
C LEU A 333 37.78 -22.02 17.10
N GLY A 334 38.09 -23.32 17.17
CA GLY A 334 38.01 -24.11 18.41
C GLY A 334 36.64 -24.10 19.09
N GLY A 335 35.55 -24.31 18.33
CA GLY A 335 34.17 -24.26 18.82
C GLY A 335 33.56 -22.85 18.87
N ARG A 336 34.29 -21.83 18.40
CA ARG A 336 33.77 -20.48 18.15
C ARG A 336 33.52 -20.26 16.68
N VAL A 337 32.40 -19.61 16.36
CA VAL A 337 32.06 -19.20 15.00
C VAL A 337 32.01 -17.68 14.96
N LEU A 338 32.77 -17.10 14.03
CA LEU A 338 32.67 -15.69 13.71
C LEU A 338 31.80 -15.54 12.46
N GLY A 339 30.62 -14.96 12.64
CA GLY A 339 29.74 -14.55 11.55
C GLY A 339 29.79 -13.04 11.33
N VAL A 340 29.54 -12.62 10.09
CA VAL A 340 29.57 -11.21 9.68
C VAL A 340 28.41 -10.85 8.75
N PHE A 341 27.94 -9.62 8.92
CA PHE A 341 26.93 -8.96 8.09
C PHE A 341 27.55 -7.68 7.49
N GLY A 342 27.16 -7.31 6.27
CA GLY A 342 27.67 -6.12 5.58
C GLY A 342 28.90 -6.34 4.69
N THR A 343 29.30 -7.59 4.40
CA THR A 343 30.50 -7.89 3.58
C THR A 343 30.24 -7.81 2.06
N THR A 344 29.11 -8.35 1.58
CA THR A 344 28.73 -8.36 0.16
C THR A 344 27.83 -7.18 -0.25
N ARG A 345 26.91 -6.77 0.61
CA ARG A 345 26.08 -5.54 0.53
C ARG A 345 25.94 -4.96 1.94
N ILE A 346 26.07 -3.64 2.08
CA ILE A 346 25.93 -2.96 3.38
C ILE A 346 24.47 -2.49 3.50
N HIS A 347 23.79 -2.85 4.59
CA HIS A 347 22.45 -2.34 4.90
C HIS A 347 22.44 -1.68 6.28
N GLU A 348 21.66 -0.61 6.45
CA GLU A 348 21.43 0.01 7.77
C GLU A 348 20.81 -0.94 8.80
N SER A 349 20.27 -2.09 8.34
CA SER A 349 19.57 -3.09 9.17
C SER A 349 20.46 -4.28 9.55
N ASP A 350 21.71 -4.31 9.08
CA ASP A 350 22.68 -5.38 9.40
C ASP A 350 22.82 -5.64 10.91
N PRO A 351 22.83 -4.62 11.80
CA PRO A 351 22.84 -4.82 13.24
C PRO A 351 21.61 -5.57 13.77
N GLU A 352 20.42 -5.24 13.27
CA GLU A 352 19.17 -5.87 13.69
C GLU A 352 19.09 -7.31 13.16
N LEU A 353 19.49 -7.55 11.91
CA LEU A 353 19.51 -8.88 11.30
C LEU A 353 20.48 -9.82 12.03
N ALA A 354 21.67 -9.33 12.37
CA ALA A 354 22.64 -10.08 13.18
C ALA A 354 22.10 -10.46 14.55
N MET A 355 21.34 -9.54 15.17
CA MET A 355 20.71 -9.76 16.48
C MET A 355 19.57 -10.79 16.41
N ARG A 356 18.74 -10.76 15.37
CA ARG A 356 17.69 -11.76 15.14
C ARG A 356 18.29 -13.14 14.90
N ALA A 357 19.33 -13.22 14.07
CA ALA A 357 20.08 -14.45 13.85
C ALA A 357 20.64 -15.01 15.16
N ALA A 358 21.23 -14.17 16.00
CA ALA A 358 21.79 -14.60 17.28
C ALA A 358 20.74 -15.18 18.24
N VAL A 359 19.54 -14.60 18.30
CA VAL A 359 18.43 -15.08 19.13
C VAL A 359 17.90 -16.42 18.60
N GLU A 360 17.70 -16.55 17.30
CA GLU A 360 17.23 -17.80 16.68
C GLU A 360 18.24 -18.94 16.84
N ILE A 361 19.53 -18.66 16.59
CA ILE A 361 20.63 -19.61 16.81
C ILE A 361 20.68 -20.05 18.27
N ARG A 362 20.47 -19.14 19.22
CA ARG A 362 20.39 -19.47 20.66
C ARG A 362 19.24 -20.45 20.93
N GLU A 363 18.05 -20.17 20.43
CA GLU A 363 16.85 -21.01 20.64
C GLU A 363 16.97 -22.39 19.99
N GLU A 364 17.58 -22.47 18.79
CA GLU A 364 17.87 -23.75 18.13
C GLU A 364 18.97 -24.54 18.85
N ALA A 365 20.03 -23.86 19.31
CA ALA A 365 21.06 -24.49 20.12
C ALA A 365 20.50 -25.03 21.45
N GLU A 366 19.60 -24.29 22.10
CA GLU A 366 18.93 -24.74 23.33
C GLU A 366 18.06 -25.98 23.10
N ARG A 367 17.38 -26.08 21.94
CA ARG A 367 16.64 -27.31 21.54
C ARG A 367 17.56 -28.52 21.37
N LEU A 368 18.82 -28.30 21.02
CA LEU A 368 19.87 -29.33 20.96
C LEU A 368 20.51 -29.62 22.32
N GLY A 369 20.06 -28.97 23.40
CA GLY A 369 20.63 -29.09 24.74
C GLY A 369 21.93 -28.30 24.94
N LEU A 370 22.29 -27.43 24.01
CA LEU A 370 23.50 -26.60 24.04
C LEU A 370 23.19 -25.20 24.59
N ARG A 371 24.11 -24.64 25.37
CA ARG A 371 24.01 -23.25 25.85
C ARG A 371 25.09 -22.39 25.23
N MET A 372 24.72 -21.69 24.16
CA MET A 372 25.59 -20.77 23.45
C MET A 372 25.84 -19.48 24.25
N THR A 373 27.06 -18.93 24.14
CA THR A 373 27.34 -17.53 24.46
C THR A 373 27.59 -16.76 23.17
N ALA A 374 27.13 -15.52 23.09
CA ALA A 374 27.38 -14.70 21.91
C ALA A 374 27.75 -13.25 22.27
N GLY A 375 28.59 -12.66 21.42
CA GLY A 375 29.01 -11.27 21.49
C GLY A 375 28.84 -10.59 20.15
N ILE A 376 28.20 -9.42 20.12
CA ILE A 376 27.89 -8.70 18.87
C ILE A 376 28.39 -7.27 18.95
N ASN A 377 29.03 -6.82 17.87
CA ASN A 377 29.51 -5.45 17.76
C ASN A 377 29.43 -4.95 16.32
N THR A 378 29.11 -3.66 16.15
CA THR A 378 28.98 -2.99 14.86
C THR A 378 29.98 -1.84 14.80
N GLY A 379 30.69 -1.71 13.68
CA GLY A 379 31.62 -0.61 13.45
C GLY A 379 32.43 -0.75 12.17
N GLU A 380 33.34 0.19 11.95
CA GLU A 380 34.22 0.22 10.79
C GLU A 380 35.37 -0.82 10.91
N VAL A 381 35.59 -1.61 9.87
CA VAL A 381 36.66 -2.60 9.72
C VAL A 381 37.37 -2.41 8.39
N TYR A 382 38.60 -2.90 8.30
CA TYR A 382 39.32 -3.00 7.03
C TYR A 382 39.12 -4.39 6.43
N PHE A 383 38.70 -4.44 5.17
CA PHE A 383 38.55 -5.66 4.39
C PHE A 383 39.71 -5.76 3.38
N GLY A 384 40.56 -6.77 3.50
CA GLY A 384 41.74 -6.97 2.64
C GLY A 384 42.34 -8.37 2.75
N GLY A 385 43.24 -8.72 1.80
CA GLY A 385 43.89 -10.04 1.78
C GLY A 385 44.91 -10.22 2.90
N ALA A 386 44.88 -11.36 3.59
CA ALA A 386 45.86 -11.72 4.62
C ALA A 386 46.50 -13.08 4.29
N GLY A 387 47.74 -13.08 3.79
CA GLY A 387 48.48 -14.30 3.45
C GLY A 387 49.69 -14.02 2.55
N ALA A 388 50.60 -14.99 2.43
CA ALA A 388 51.67 -14.96 1.42
C ALA A 388 51.07 -15.17 0.01
N GLU A 389 51.75 -14.68 -1.04
CA GLU A 389 51.25 -14.53 -2.42
C GLU A 389 50.57 -15.76 -3.07
N GLU A 390 50.71 -16.97 -2.52
CA GLU A 390 50.06 -18.19 -3.02
C GLU A 390 48.77 -18.59 -2.28
N HIS A 391 48.42 -17.97 -1.15
CA HIS A 391 47.18 -18.24 -0.39
C HIS A 391 46.60 -16.92 0.18
N GLN A 392 46.00 -16.09 -0.67
CA GLN A 392 45.27 -14.91 -0.20
C GLN A 392 43.86 -15.32 0.25
N GLU A 393 43.65 -15.37 1.57
CA GLU A 393 42.30 -15.35 2.15
C GLU A 393 41.92 -13.90 2.48
N PHE A 394 40.78 -13.42 1.98
CA PHE A 394 40.23 -12.13 2.40
C PHE A 394 39.80 -12.26 3.87
N THR A 395 40.37 -11.44 4.74
CA THR A 395 40.10 -11.50 6.19
C THR A 395 39.70 -10.13 6.72
N LEU A 396 38.70 -10.10 7.60
CA LEU A 396 38.31 -8.91 8.35
C LEU A 396 39.34 -8.59 9.44
N MET A 397 39.93 -7.40 9.39
CA MET A 397 40.84 -6.90 10.42
C MET A 397 40.24 -5.66 11.11
N GLY A 398 40.10 -5.71 12.43
CA GLY A 398 39.67 -4.54 13.19
C GLY A 398 39.22 -4.82 14.62
N THR A 399 39.16 -3.73 15.40
CA THR A 399 38.69 -3.72 16.80
C THR A 399 37.25 -4.19 16.95
N VAL A 400 36.47 -4.22 15.86
CA VAL A 400 35.07 -4.65 15.85
C VAL A 400 34.93 -6.14 16.16
N VAL A 401 35.70 -6.98 15.44
CA VAL A 401 35.75 -8.43 15.61
C VAL A 401 36.29 -8.80 17.00
N ASP A 402 37.38 -8.15 17.41
CA ASP A 402 37.98 -8.36 18.73
C ASP A 402 37.01 -8.04 19.87
N ARG A 403 36.22 -6.97 19.73
CA ARG A 403 35.23 -6.56 20.73
C ARG A 403 34.06 -7.54 20.79
N ALA A 404 33.56 -8.03 19.65
CA ALA A 404 32.54 -9.08 19.60
C ALA A 404 33.03 -10.37 20.30
N ALA A 405 34.25 -10.83 19.99
CA ALA A 405 34.83 -12.02 20.62
C ALA A 405 35.03 -11.86 22.15
N ARG A 406 35.44 -10.68 22.60
CA ARG A 406 35.61 -10.38 24.04
C ARG A 406 34.29 -10.33 24.80
N LEU A 407 33.24 -9.80 24.17
CA LEU A 407 31.88 -9.83 24.74
C LEU A 407 31.38 -11.27 24.87
N ALA A 408 31.55 -12.09 23.82
CA ALA A 408 31.17 -13.51 23.85
C ALA A 408 31.88 -14.28 24.98
N GLY A 409 33.16 -13.99 25.22
CA GLY A 409 33.94 -14.62 26.30
C GLY A 409 33.58 -14.14 27.72
N LYS A 410 32.85 -13.03 27.87
CA LYS A 410 32.36 -12.52 29.16
C LYS A 410 30.91 -12.90 29.44
N ALA A 411 30.17 -13.32 28.41
CA ALA A 411 28.79 -13.75 28.53
C ALA A 411 28.68 -15.07 29.31
N ARG A 412 27.60 -15.23 30.08
CA ARG A 412 27.22 -16.47 30.77
C ARG A 412 26.51 -17.41 29.79
N ALA A 413 26.51 -18.71 30.06
CA ALA A 413 25.86 -19.71 29.20
C ALA A 413 24.38 -19.35 28.91
N GLY A 414 24.03 -19.19 27.62
CA GLY A 414 22.71 -18.73 27.13
C GLY A 414 22.61 -17.21 26.89
N GLN A 415 23.62 -16.43 27.29
CA GLN A 415 23.60 -14.97 27.23
C GLN A 415 24.18 -14.45 25.91
N ILE A 416 23.51 -13.45 25.35
CA ILE A 416 23.97 -12.66 24.20
C ILE A 416 24.30 -11.26 24.72
N LEU A 417 25.53 -10.81 24.48
CA LEU A 417 26.01 -9.49 24.88
C LEU A 417 26.29 -8.62 23.65
N VAL A 418 25.83 -7.37 23.68
CA VAL A 418 26.07 -6.41 22.60
C VAL A 418 26.87 -5.21 23.09
N ALA A 419 27.71 -4.67 22.21
CA ALA A 419 28.39 -3.41 22.44
C ALA A 419 27.41 -2.22 22.33
N GLU A 420 27.76 -1.10 22.95
CA GLU A 420 26.96 0.14 22.89
C GLU A 420 26.63 0.60 21.47
N SER A 421 27.56 0.46 20.51
CA SER A 421 27.30 0.83 19.11
C SER A 421 26.21 -0.01 18.46
N THR A 422 26.09 -1.29 18.82
CA THR A 422 25.04 -2.18 18.32
C THR A 422 23.73 -1.91 19.04
N TYR A 423 23.77 -1.74 20.37
CA TYR A 423 22.60 -1.35 21.16
C TYR A 423 21.94 -0.08 20.60
N ARG A 424 22.70 0.99 20.33
CA ARG A 424 22.15 2.23 19.77
C ARG A 424 21.44 2.05 18.43
N LEU A 425 21.83 1.05 17.65
CA LEU A 425 21.23 0.74 16.35
C LEU A 425 20.05 -0.22 16.47
N THR A 426 19.94 -0.99 17.56
CA THR A 426 18.95 -2.08 17.71
C THR A 426 18.03 -1.96 18.92
N TRP A 427 18.15 -0.90 19.74
CA TRP A 427 17.41 -0.72 21.00
C TRP A 427 15.89 -0.79 20.84
N ARG A 428 15.38 -0.52 19.63
CA ARG A 428 13.95 -0.53 19.29
C ARG A 428 13.38 -1.92 19.05
N ALA A 429 14.22 -2.90 18.69
CA ALA A 429 13.77 -4.22 18.26
C ALA A 429 13.89 -5.30 19.35
N PHE A 430 14.65 -5.03 20.41
CA PHE A 430 14.93 -6.01 21.47
C PHE A 430 14.85 -5.39 22.86
N GLU A 431 14.53 -6.23 23.84
CA GLU A 431 14.61 -5.87 25.25
C GLU A 431 16.04 -6.05 25.75
N PHE A 432 16.57 -5.03 26.43
CA PHE A 432 17.96 -5.01 26.89
C PHE A 432 18.09 -4.77 28.39
N THR A 433 19.00 -5.52 29.03
CA THR A 433 19.48 -5.23 30.39
C THR A 433 20.88 -4.60 30.33
N PRO A 434 21.09 -3.37 30.81
CA PRO A 434 22.40 -2.72 30.78
C PRO A 434 23.37 -3.38 31.76
N LEU A 435 24.62 -3.54 31.34
CA LEU A 435 25.71 -4.15 32.10
C LEU A 435 26.99 -3.31 31.98
N SER A 436 27.80 -3.36 33.02
CA SER A 436 29.11 -2.72 33.08
C SER A 436 30.17 -3.82 33.20
N LEU A 437 31.05 -3.93 32.20
CA LEU A 437 32.00 -5.05 32.07
C LEU A 437 33.44 -4.58 31.99
N ASP A 438 34.33 -5.21 32.76
CA ASP A 438 35.77 -5.05 32.62
C ASP A 438 36.29 -5.92 31.47
N ILE A 439 36.57 -5.27 30.33
CA ILE A 439 37.15 -5.91 29.14
C ILE A 439 38.66 -5.65 29.12
N LYS A 440 39.45 -6.72 29.08
CA LYS A 440 40.92 -6.64 29.04
C LYS A 440 41.38 -5.73 27.89
N GLY A 441 42.24 -4.75 28.13
CA GLY A 441 42.78 -3.87 27.07
C GLY A 441 41.88 -2.71 26.65
N VAL A 442 40.78 -2.46 27.38
CA VAL A 442 40.05 -1.18 27.35
C VAL A 442 40.21 -0.55 28.73
N GLU A 443 40.53 0.76 28.80
CA GLU A 443 40.64 1.46 30.08
C GLU A 443 39.25 1.76 30.66
N GLY A 444 38.99 1.25 31.86
CA GLY A 444 37.73 1.44 32.58
C GLY A 444 36.61 0.45 32.20
N PRO A 445 35.51 0.45 32.97
CA PRO A 445 34.36 -0.40 32.70
C PRO A 445 33.67 -0.01 31.38
N VAL A 446 33.36 -1.00 30.55
CA VAL A 446 32.70 -0.83 29.25
C VAL A 446 31.21 -1.12 29.37
N ALA A 447 30.38 -0.22 28.83
CA ALA A 447 28.95 -0.44 28.70
C ALA A 447 28.66 -1.58 27.70
N ALA A 448 27.93 -2.59 28.16
CA ALA A 448 27.44 -3.70 27.36
C ALA A 448 25.96 -3.92 27.67
N TYR A 449 25.23 -4.56 26.77
CA TYR A 449 23.80 -4.77 26.95
C TYR A 449 23.48 -6.25 26.72
N GLN A 450 22.81 -6.88 27.68
CA GLN A 450 22.31 -8.23 27.54
C GLN A 450 21.01 -8.20 26.75
N VAL A 451 20.90 -9.08 25.76
CA VAL A 451 19.68 -9.27 24.97
C VAL A 451 18.79 -10.29 25.69
N GLU A 452 17.62 -9.86 26.14
CA GLU A 452 16.67 -10.77 26.79
C GLU A 452 15.85 -11.51 25.72
N ARG A 453 15.10 -10.74 24.94
CA ARG A 453 14.21 -11.26 23.90
C ARG A 453 14.01 -10.24 22.79
N LEU A 454 13.58 -10.74 21.65
CA LEU A 454 12.99 -9.93 20.60
C LEU A 454 11.69 -9.31 21.11
N LEU A 455 11.48 -8.01 20.89
CA LEU A 455 10.21 -7.38 21.20
C LEU A 455 9.16 -7.81 20.16
N PRO A 456 7.96 -8.26 20.57
CA PRO A 456 6.89 -8.67 19.64
C PRO A 456 6.39 -7.50 18.77
N ARG A 457 6.69 -6.26 19.16
CA ARG A 457 6.53 -5.04 18.39
C ARG A 457 7.84 -4.24 18.48
N PRO A 458 8.58 -4.02 17.38
CA PRO A 458 9.63 -3.01 17.39
C PRO A 458 9.00 -1.67 17.77
N GLU A 459 9.63 -0.89 18.66
CA GLU A 459 9.13 0.45 18.99
C GLU A 459 8.92 1.25 17.70
N LYS A 460 7.71 1.78 17.54
CA LYS A 460 7.32 2.62 16.40
C LYS A 460 8.37 3.71 16.21
N ALA A 461 9.03 3.75 15.04
CA ALA A 461 9.81 4.91 14.60
C ALA A 461 8.85 6.10 14.41
N ARG A 462 8.53 6.78 15.51
CA ARG A 462 7.62 7.92 15.56
C ARG A 462 8.42 9.19 15.69
N GLY A 463 8.68 9.79 14.55
CA GLY A 463 9.39 11.06 14.41
C GLY A 463 10.64 10.92 13.56
N ILE A 464 11.21 12.07 13.19
CA ILE A 464 12.60 12.17 12.77
C ILE A 464 13.46 11.62 13.91
N GLU A 465 14.59 10.96 13.63
CA GLU A 465 15.47 10.32 14.63
C GLU A 465 15.53 11.08 15.97
N GLY A 466 14.95 10.48 17.01
CA GLY A 466 15.01 10.98 18.39
C GLY A 466 13.88 11.92 18.85
N LEU A 467 12.83 12.16 18.05
CA LEU A 467 11.78 13.13 18.40
C LEU A 467 10.37 12.52 18.47
N ARG A 468 9.90 12.16 19.67
CA ARG A 468 8.46 11.97 19.92
C ARG A 468 7.77 13.33 19.80
N ALA A 469 7.10 13.61 18.69
CA ALA A 469 6.23 14.77 18.59
C ALA A 469 5.18 14.70 19.71
N GLU A 470 5.11 15.74 20.55
CA GLU A 470 4.15 15.82 21.64
C GLU A 470 2.71 15.84 21.09
N LEU A 471 1.76 15.29 21.86
CA LEU A 471 0.33 15.42 21.57
C LEU A 471 -0.08 16.88 21.77
N ILE A 472 -0.10 17.67 20.70
CA ILE A 472 -0.36 19.11 20.77
C ILE A 472 -1.81 19.42 20.44
N GLY A 473 -2.47 20.17 21.32
CA GLY A 473 -3.83 20.67 21.08
C GLY A 473 -4.90 19.59 21.11
N ARG A 474 -4.66 18.52 21.88
CA ARG A 474 -5.56 17.37 22.06
C ARG A 474 -5.83 17.06 23.54
N ASP A 475 -5.51 18.00 24.43
CA ASP A 475 -5.54 17.80 25.87
C ASP A 475 -6.95 17.45 26.38
N GLU A 476 -7.97 18.15 25.88
CA GLU A 476 -9.37 17.94 26.27
C GLU A 476 -9.92 16.61 25.75
N GLU A 477 -9.68 16.30 24.47
CA GLU A 477 -10.15 15.06 23.86
C GLU A 477 -9.44 13.84 24.46
N PHE A 478 -8.13 13.96 24.73
CA PHE A 478 -7.37 12.89 25.37
C PHE A 478 -7.75 12.69 26.83
N ALA A 479 -8.10 13.76 27.56
CA ALA A 479 -8.61 13.65 28.92
C ALA A 479 -9.91 12.81 28.96
N LYS A 480 -10.86 13.08 28.06
CA LYS A 480 -12.11 12.31 27.96
C LYS A 480 -11.89 10.85 27.57
N LEU A 481 -10.94 10.56 26.67
CA LEU A 481 -10.57 9.18 26.35
C LEU A 481 -9.99 8.43 27.55
N LYS A 482 -9.13 9.08 28.33
CA LYS A 482 -8.59 8.51 29.58
C LYS A 482 -9.68 8.29 30.62
N GLU A 483 -10.64 9.21 30.72
CA GLU A 483 -11.81 9.06 31.60
C GLU A 483 -12.68 7.85 31.20
N ALA A 484 -12.96 7.69 29.91
CA ALA A 484 -13.70 6.54 29.40
C ALA A 484 -12.97 5.22 29.66
N LEU A 485 -11.66 5.18 29.42
CA LEU A 485 -10.83 4.00 29.72
C LEU A 485 -10.83 3.69 31.23
N ALA A 486 -10.65 4.69 32.09
CA ALA A 486 -10.69 4.51 33.54
C ALA A 486 -12.04 3.95 34.00
N GLY A 487 -13.15 4.47 33.45
CA GLY A 487 -14.48 3.92 33.73
C GLY A 487 -14.61 2.44 33.37
N VAL A 488 -14.02 2.02 32.25
CA VAL A 488 -14.03 0.62 31.80
C VAL A 488 -13.19 -0.28 32.70
N LEU A 489 -12.03 0.20 33.16
CA LEU A 489 -11.20 -0.51 34.14
C LEU A 489 -11.90 -0.66 35.50
N GLU A 490 -12.79 0.28 35.84
CA GLU A 490 -13.68 0.21 37.02
C GLU A 490 -14.94 -0.65 36.78
N GLY A 491 -15.07 -1.31 35.63
CA GLY A 491 -16.20 -2.17 35.31
C GLY A 491 -17.42 -1.48 34.71
N ARG A 492 -17.30 -0.19 34.34
CA ARG A 492 -18.37 0.57 33.69
C ARG A 492 -18.11 0.65 32.19
N GLY A 493 -18.85 -0.12 31.39
CA GLY A 493 -18.75 -0.01 29.93
C GLY A 493 -19.11 1.40 29.41
N GLN A 494 -18.39 1.82 28.37
CA GLN A 494 -18.39 3.15 27.78
C GLN A 494 -18.39 3.08 26.25
N MET A 495 -18.87 4.13 25.60
CA MET A 495 -18.75 4.32 24.15
C MET A 495 -18.13 5.68 23.86
N VAL A 496 -17.20 5.70 22.91
CA VAL A 496 -16.59 6.93 22.42
C VAL A 496 -16.64 6.96 20.90
N THR A 497 -17.12 8.07 20.32
CA THR A 497 -16.97 8.35 18.89
C THR A 497 -15.87 9.38 18.69
N LEU A 498 -14.98 9.10 17.73
CA LEU A 498 -13.89 9.98 17.34
C LEU A 498 -14.08 10.40 15.89
N VAL A 499 -14.55 11.62 15.69
CA VAL A 499 -14.96 12.18 14.40
C VAL A 499 -13.98 13.25 13.96
N GLY A 500 -13.56 13.21 12.69
CA GLY A 500 -12.72 14.27 12.13
C GLY A 500 -12.22 13.96 10.72
N GLU A 501 -11.65 14.97 10.06
CA GLU A 501 -11.14 14.85 8.69
C GLU A 501 -9.89 13.96 8.58
N ALA A 502 -9.47 13.64 7.35
CA ALA A 502 -8.24 12.90 7.11
C ALA A 502 -7.00 13.67 7.64
N GLY A 503 -6.07 12.99 8.31
CA GLY A 503 -4.82 13.60 8.78
C GLY A 503 -4.89 14.42 10.07
N VAL A 504 -6.08 14.65 10.66
CA VAL A 504 -6.23 15.47 11.89
C VAL A 504 -5.72 14.82 13.19
N GLY A 505 -5.26 13.57 13.13
CA GLY A 505 -4.66 12.84 14.27
C GLY A 505 -5.54 11.81 14.98
N LYS A 506 -6.64 11.32 14.36
CA LYS A 506 -7.54 10.32 14.97
C LYS A 506 -6.82 9.04 15.42
N SER A 507 -6.17 8.31 14.50
CA SER A 507 -5.43 7.08 14.84
C SER A 507 -4.24 7.33 15.78
N ARG A 508 -3.67 8.56 15.78
CA ARG A 508 -2.65 8.94 16.76
C ARG A 508 -3.22 8.98 18.17
N LEU A 509 -4.40 9.57 18.35
CA LEU A 509 -5.06 9.65 19.64
C LEU A 509 -5.44 8.26 20.20
N VAL A 510 -5.92 7.36 19.33
CA VAL A 510 -6.19 5.95 19.69
C VAL A 510 -4.91 5.23 20.11
N SER A 511 -3.83 5.41 19.35
CA SER A 511 -2.52 4.81 19.67
C SER A 511 -1.98 5.26 21.02
N GLU A 512 -2.12 6.54 21.35
CA GLU A 512 -1.66 7.13 22.61
C GLU A 512 -2.48 6.61 23.78
N LEU A 513 -3.79 6.42 23.59
CA LEU A 513 -4.64 5.78 24.60
C LEU A 513 -4.22 4.32 24.85
N LYS A 514 -3.87 3.60 23.77
CA LYS A 514 -3.36 2.22 23.86
C LYS A 514 -2.05 2.16 24.62
N GLU A 515 -1.11 3.06 24.34
CA GLU A 515 0.18 3.15 25.04
C GLU A 515 -0.02 3.46 26.53
N VAL A 516 -0.90 4.42 26.86
CA VAL A 516 -1.27 4.70 28.26
C VAL A 516 -1.84 3.45 28.93
N SER A 517 -2.76 2.74 28.27
CA SER A 517 -3.39 1.55 28.85
C SER A 517 -2.41 0.41 29.15
N LEU A 518 -1.33 0.29 28.37
CA LEU A 518 -0.27 -0.72 28.57
C LEU A 518 0.71 -0.33 29.68
N SER A 519 0.72 0.95 30.08
CA SER A 519 1.60 1.49 31.13
C SER A 519 0.94 1.52 32.52
N ILE A 520 -0.32 1.13 32.63
CA ILE A 520 -1.04 1.01 33.90
C ILE A 520 -0.48 -0.25 34.61
N GLY A 521 0.22 -0.05 35.74
CA GLY A 521 1.12 -1.03 36.36
C GLY A 521 0.48 -2.31 36.94
N ASP A 522 1.35 -3.19 37.47
CA ASP A 522 1.17 -4.61 37.87
C ASP A 522 -0.08 -5.02 38.70
N ASP A 523 -0.91 -4.09 39.18
CA ASP A 523 -2.04 -4.35 40.10
C ASP A 523 -3.43 -4.13 39.46
N GLN A 524 -3.50 -3.68 38.19
CA GLN A 524 -4.75 -3.58 37.42
C GLN A 524 -4.69 -4.42 36.15
N SER A 525 -5.79 -5.13 35.84
CA SER A 525 -5.91 -5.96 34.64
C SER A 525 -5.72 -5.12 33.38
N ILE A 526 -4.63 -5.38 32.64
CA ILE A 526 -4.38 -4.76 31.34
C ILE A 526 -5.59 -5.05 30.42
N PRO A 527 -6.21 -4.04 29.81
CA PRO A 527 -7.38 -4.26 28.96
C PRO A 527 -7.00 -5.04 27.70
N LEU A 528 -7.88 -5.93 27.26
CA LEU A 528 -7.76 -6.62 25.99
C LEU A 528 -8.16 -5.66 24.85
N TRP A 529 -7.19 -5.33 24.00
CA TRP A 529 -7.42 -4.48 22.82
C TRP A 529 -7.70 -5.31 21.58
N LEU A 530 -8.89 -5.12 21.00
CA LEU A 530 -9.29 -5.72 19.74
C LEU A 530 -9.63 -4.62 18.74
N GLU A 531 -8.98 -4.64 17.59
CA GLU A 531 -9.14 -3.62 16.55
C GLU A 531 -9.73 -4.26 15.30
N GLY A 532 -10.81 -3.67 14.81
CA GLY A 532 -11.52 -4.05 13.59
C GLY A 532 -11.49 -2.93 12.59
N ARG A 533 -11.09 -3.24 11.36
CA ARG A 533 -10.93 -2.24 10.30
C ARG A 533 -11.95 -2.45 9.20
N CYS A 534 -12.45 -1.34 8.68
CA CYS A 534 -13.21 -1.34 7.45
C CYS A 534 -12.23 -1.23 6.28
N LEU A 535 -12.34 -2.14 5.30
CA LEU A 535 -11.53 -2.11 4.09
C LEU A 535 -12.18 -1.17 3.06
N GLU A 536 -11.36 -0.36 2.40
CA GLU A 536 -11.78 0.64 1.40
C GLU A 536 -12.05 0.03 0.00
N LEU A 537 -11.80 -1.27 -0.17
CA LEU A 537 -11.85 -1.93 -1.49
C LEU A 537 -13.26 -2.45 -1.81
N GLY A 538 -13.64 -2.34 -3.09
CA GLY A 538 -15.01 -2.37 -3.61
C GLY A 538 -15.91 -3.48 -3.09
N THR A 539 -17.19 -3.12 -2.90
CA THR A 539 -18.26 -3.87 -2.22
C THR A 539 -17.85 -4.35 -0.82
N ALA A 540 -18.28 -3.59 0.20
CA ALA A 540 -17.91 -3.84 1.59
C ALA A 540 -18.22 -5.29 2.01
N ALA A 541 -17.16 -6.06 2.29
CA ALA A 541 -17.29 -7.40 2.82
C ALA A 541 -18.15 -7.37 4.09
N SER A 542 -19.17 -8.22 4.14
CA SER A 542 -20.14 -8.23 5.24
C SER A 542 -19.42 -8.51 6.56
N TYR A 543 -19.67 -7.69 7.58
CA TYR A 543 -19.07 -7.84 8.91
C TYR A 543 -17.53 -7.66 8.95
N ALA A 544 -16.93 -7.03 7.94
CA ALA A 544 -15.47 -6.87 7.82
C ALA A 544 -14.75 -6.50 9.14
N PRO A 545 -15.13 -5.42 9.86
CA PRO A 545 -14.43 -5.05 11.08
C PRO A 545 -14.56 -6.09 12.19
N PHE A 546 -15.68 -6.81 12.27
CA PHE A 546 -15.89 -7.86 13.27
C PHE A 546 -15.07 -9.11 12.93
N ILE A 547 -15.03 -9.49 11.66
CA ILE A 547 -14.19 -10.60 11.18
C ILE A 547 -12.71 -10.31 11.49
N ASP A 548 -12.24 -9.08 11.27
CA ASP A 548 -10.86 -8.68 11.61
C ASP A 548 -10.59 -8.76 13.14
N ILE A 549 -11.54 -8.33 13.96
CA ILE A 549 -11.48 -8.49 15.43
C ILE A 549 -11.34 -9.96 15.83
N PHE A 550 -12.19 -10.84 15.29
CA PHE A 550 -12.16 -12.27 15.61
C PHE A 550 -10.86 -12.94 15.16
N ARG A 551 -10.34 -12.59 13.98
CA ARG A 551 -9.03 -13.08 13.52
C ARG A 551 -7.90 -12.67 14.45
N GLY A 552 -7.91 -11.41 14.89
CA GLY A 552 -6.94 -10.91 15.87
C GLY A 552 -7.06 -11.62 17.21
N TYR A 553 -8.28 -11.87 17.68
CA TYR A 553 -8.55 -12.56 18.94
C TYR A 553 -8.12 -14.03 18.92
N PHE A 554 -8.51 -14.79 17.87
CA PHE A 554 -8.14 -16.20 17.74
C PHE A 554 -6.71 -16.43 17.22
N ALA A 555 -5.97 -15.35 16.94
CA ALA A 555 -4.59 -15.36 16.42
C ALA A 555 -4.40 -16.21 15.16
N TRP A 556 -5.35 -16.17 14.22
CA TRP A 556 -5.34 -17.03 13.03
C TRP A 556 -4.26 -16.70 12.01
N GLY A 557 -3.34 -17.63 11.80
CA GLY A 557 -2.28 -17.56 10.82
C GLY A 557 -2.71 -17.91 9.40
N ALA A 558 -1.88 -17.45 8.47
CA ALA A 558 -1.86 -17.82 7.05
C ALA A 558 -2.04 -19.31 6.76
N GLN A 559 -1.40 -20.14 7.58
CA GLN A 559 -1.25 -21.59 7.40
C GLN A 559 -2.20 -22.38 8.32
N ASP A 560 -3.06 -21.69 9.09
CA ASP A 560 -4.01 -22.37 9.96
C ASP A 560 -5.11 -22.99 9.10
N ASP A 561 -5.19 -24.32 9.11
CA ASP A 561 -6.23 -25.11 8.46
C ASP A 561 -7.58 -24.98 9.19
N ASP A 562 -8.67 -25.42 8.55
CA ASP A 562 -10.01 -25.36 9.13
C ASP A 562 -10.11 -26.13 10.45
N ARG A 563 -9.30 -27.18 10.64
CA ARG A 563 -9.23 -27.91 11.91
C ARG A 563 -8.71 -27.02 13.04
N SER A 564 -7.56 -26.38 12.85
CA SER A 564 -6.95 -25.51 13.84
C SER A 564 -7.86 -24.32 14.17
N ARG A 565 -8.55 -23.77 13.17
CA ARG A 565 -9.50 -22.67 13.36
C ARG A 565 -10.71 -23.10 14.19
N ARG A 566 -11.30 -24.26 13.88
CA ARG A 566 -12.41 -24.86 14.65
C ARG A 566 -12.02 -25.09 16.11
N GLU A 567 -10.87 -25.71 16.34
CA GLU A 567 -10.36 -26.01 17.68
C GLU A 567 -10.23 -24.73 18.53
N ARG A 568 -9.78 -23.60 17.94
CA ARG A 568 -9.67 -22.32 18.65
C ARG A 568 -11.02 -21.66 18.96
N ILE A 569 -11.98 -21.70 18.03
CA ILE A 569 -13.35 -21.20 18.30
C ILE A 569 -13.95 -22.02 19.45
N LEU A 570 -13.93 -23.35 19.33
CA LEU A 570 -14.53 -24.25 20.31
C LEU A 570 -13.88 -24.09 21.69
N SER A 571 -12.55 -24.06 21.75
CA SER A 571 -11.81 -23.91 23.01
C SER A 571 -12.17 -22.60 23.73
N SER A 572 -12.29 -21.50 23.00
CA SER A 572 -12.67 -20.21 23.57
C SER A 572 -14.10 -20.23 24.13
N LEU A 573 -15.05 -20.79 23.39
CA LEU A 573 -16.46 -20.88 23.83
C LEU A 573 -16.61 -21.80 25.05
N LEU A 574 -15.90 -22.94 25.07
CA LEU A 574 -15.90 -23.86 26.21
C LEU A 574 -15.24 -23.25 27.44
N GLU A 575 -14.18 -22.46 27.28
CA GLU A 575 -13.54 -21.74 28.39
C GLU A 575 -14.51 -20.70 29.00
N MET A 576 -15.22 -19.94 28.17
CA MET A 576 -16.26 -19.01 28.62
C MET A 576 -17.41 -19.74 29.35
N ALA A 577 -17.83 -20.89 28.84
CA ALA A 577 -18.87 -21.71 29.48
C ALA A 577 -18.40 -22.28 30.83
N GLY A 578 -17.19 -22.84 30.89
CA GLY A 578 -16.61 -23.42 32.12
C GLY A 578 -16.39 -22.40 33.23
N ARG A 579 -16.23 -21.11 32.90
CA ARG A 579 -16.15 -19.99 33.84
C ARG A 579 -17.52 -19.45 34.26
N GLY A 580 -18.60 -19.85 33.59
CA GLY A 580 -19.96 -19.38 33.83
C GLY A 580 -20.29 -18.03 33.18
N ASP A 581 -19.46 -17.55 32.25
CA ASP A 581 -19.73 -16.33 31.49
C ASP A 581 -20.82 -16.55 30.42
N LEU A 582 -20.91 -17.78 29.93
CA LEU A 582 -21.93 -18.32 29.03
C LEU A 582 -22.49 -19.64 29.59
N SER A 583 -23.70 -20.02 29.16
CA SER A 583 -24.18 -21.40 29.38
C SER A 583 -23.58 -22.34 28.33
N GLU A 584 -23.46 -23.63 28.65
CA GLU A 584 -23.01 -24.66 27.70
C GLU A 584 -23.91 -24.70 26.45
N GLU A 585 -25.23 -24.65 26.64
CA GLU A 585 -26.21 -24.57 25.53
C GLU A 585 -25.94 -23.36 24.62
N ARG A 586 -25.60 -22.21 25.21
CA ARG A 586 -25.33 -21.00 24.44
C ARG A 586 -24.02 -21.10 23.67
N ALA A 587 -22.98 -21.66 24.27
CA ALA A 587 -21.72 -21.93 23.59
C ALA A 587 -21.91 -22.88 22.39
N GLU A 588 -22.69 -23.94 22.55
CA GLU A 588 -23.05 -24.85 21.45
C GLU A 588 -23.83 -24.17 20.32
N GLU A 589 -24.78 -23.27 20.65
CA GLU A 589 -25.53 -22.52 19.66
C GLU A 589 -24.66 -21.53 18.87
N MET A 590 -23.66 -20.93 19.52
CA MET A 590 -22.78 -19.91 18.94
C MET A 590 -21.77 -20.51 17.96
N TYR A 591 -21.27 -21.73 18.22
CA TYR A 591 -20.23 -22.37 17.43
C TYR A 591 -20.52 -22.40 15.91
N PRO A 592 -21.66 -22.94 15.43
CA PRO A 592 -21.94 -22.97 13.99
C PRO A 592 -22.16 -21.59 13.37
N LEU A 593 -22.64 -20.60 14.14
CA LEU A 593 -22.85 -19.23 13.68
C LEU A 593 -21.52 -18.50 13.48
N LEU A 594 -20.59 -18.64 14.43
CA LEU A 594 -19.26 -18.05 14.34
C LEU A 594 -18.42 -18.74 13.25
N GLY A 595 -18.52 -20.06 13.11
CA GLY A 595 -17.86 -20.79 12.01
C GLY A 595 -18.30 -20.27 10.63
N ARG A 596 -19.61 -20.12 10.41
CA ARG A 596 -20.16 -19.57 9.16
C ARG A 596 -19.75 -18.11 8.93
N LEU A 597 -19.82 -17.27 9.96
CA LEU A 597 -19.40 -15.85 9.88
C LEU A 597 -17.93 -15.73 9.45
N LEU A 598 -17.08 -16.61 9.99
CA LEU A 598 -15.64 -16.58 9.78
C LEU A 598 -15.17 -17.43 8.59
N SER A 599 -16.12 -17.97 7.80
CA SER A 599 -15.85 -18.83 6.63
C SER A 599 -15.00 -20.06 6.96
N VAL A 600 -15.21 -20.67 8.14
CA VAL A 600 -14.56 -21.92 8.55
C VAL A 600 -15.47 -23.09 8.21
N ARG A 601 -14.97 -24.08 7.46
CA ARG A 601 -15.76 -25.29 7.14
C ARG A 601 -15.97 -26.12 8.39
N LEU A 602 -17.23 -26.41 8.70
CA LEU A 602 -17.60 -27.22 9.87
C LEU A 602 -17.96 -28.64 9.44
N GLU A 603 -18.01 -29.56 10.39
CA GLU A 603 -18.56 -30.90 10.15
C GLU A 603 -20.06 -30.80 9.80
N ASP A 604 -20.54 -31.70 8.92
CA ASP A 604 -21.93 -31.73 8.42
C ASP A 604 -22.98 -31.68 9.55
N GLU A 605 -22.69 -32.27 10.71
CA GLU A 605 -23.58 -32.25 11.87
C GLU A 605 -23.84 -30.83 12.43
N TRP A 606 -22.83 -29.94 12.34
CA TRP A 606 -22.92 -28.56 12.80
C TRP A 606 -23.54 -27.66 11.74
N GLU A 607 -23.26 -27.92 10.46
CA GLU A 607 -23.92 -27.22 9.36
C GLU A 607 -25.41 -27.53 9.31
N ALA A 608 -25.80 -28.80 9.52
CA ALA A 608 -27.19 -29.24 9.60
C ALA A 608 -28.01 -28.52 10.68
N ARG A 609 -27.38 -28.04 11.77
CA ARG A 609 -28.07 -27.23 12.80
C ARG A 609 -28.55 -25.87 12.28
N LEU A 610 -28.07 -25.44 11.12
CA LEU A 610 -28.49 -24.20 10.45
C LEU A 610 -29.40 -24.46 9.23
N GLU A 611 -29.53 -25.70 8.76
CA GLU A 611 -30.20 -26.06 7.49
C GLU A 611 -31.74 -25.89 7.48
N GLY A 612 -32.35 -25.43 8.58
CA GLY A 612 -33.79 -25.13 8.67
C GLY A 612 -34.14 -23.65 8.86
N ASP A 613 -33.15 -22.79 9.06
CA ASP A 613 -33.38 -21.38 9.38
C ASP A 613 -33.49 -20.52 8.12
N SER A 614 -34.39 -19.53 8.15
CA SER A 614 -34.40 -18.47 7.15
C SER A 614 -33.12 -17.62 7.26
N PRO A 615 -32.70 -16.97 6.16
CA PRO A 615 -31.57 -16.05 6.20
C PRO A 615 -31.69 -14.98 7.31
N GLU A 616 -32.87 -14.40 7.49
CA GLU A 616 -33.12 -13.40 8.53
C GLU A 616 -32.96 -13.96 9.95
N GLN A 617 -33.31 -15.24 10.16
CA GLN A 617 -33.11 -15.93 11.44
C GLN A 617 -31.62 -16.16 11.71
N ILE A 618 -30.87 -16.68 10.73
CA ILE A 618 -29.41 -16.85 10.84
C ILE A 618 -28.75 -15.51 11.14
N ARG A 619 -29.10 -14.45 10.42
CA ARG A 619 -28.58 -13.10 10.66
C ARG A 619 -28.83 -12.64 12.09
N ARG A 620 -30.09 -12.73 12.56
CA ARG A 620 -30.45 -12.33 13.92
C ARG A 620 -29.71 -13.14 14.97
N ARG A 621 -29.62 -14.46 14.80
CA ARG A 621 -28.88 -15.35 15.72
C ARG A 621 -27.39 -15.01 15.74
N THR A 622 -26.80 -14.71 14.58
CA THR A 622 -25.38 -14.31 14.46
C THR A 622 -25.12 -12.98 15.17
N PHE A 623 -26.03 -12.00 15.06
CA PHE A 623 -25.93 -10.73 15.79
C PHE A 623 -25.91 -10.95 17.30
N VAL A 624 -26.85 -11.75 17.81
CA VAL A 624 -26.91 -12.05 19.24
C VAL A 624 -25.69 -12.87 19.68
N ALA A 625 -25.20 -13.81 18.86
CA ALA A 625 -23.98 -14.56 19.14
C ALA A 625 -22.76 -13.64 19.27
N MET A 626 -22.55 -12.71 18.34
CA MET A 626 -21.45 -11.74 18.44
C MET A 626 -21.59 -10.83 19.66
N HIS A 627 -22.80 -10.34 19.95
CA HIS A 627 -23.06 -9.55 21.16
C HIS A 627 -22.70 -10.33 22.43
N ASP A 628 -23.21 -11.55 22.57
CA ASP A 628 -23.01 -12.37 23.76
C ASP A 628 -21.54 -12.76 23.94
N PHE A 629 -20.83 -13.01 22.83
CA PHE A 629 -19.39 -13.25 22.84
C PHE A 629 -18.62 -12.08 23.46
N PHE A 630 -18.84 -10.86 22.97
CA PHE A 630 -18.12 -9.69 23.50
C PHE A 630 -18.54 -9.34 24.92
N VAL A 631 -19.80 -9.54 25.29
CA VAL A 631 -20.27 -9.38 26.67
C VAL A 631 -19.59 -10.39 27.60
N ALA A 632 -19.55 -11.67 27.23
CA ALA A 632 -18.86 -12.71 27.99
C ALA A 632 -17.37 -12.38 28.16
N LEU A 633 -16.71 -11.96 27.08
CA LEU A 633 -15.30 -11.55 27.13
C LEU A 633 -15.08 -10.34 28.06
N SER A 634 -15.99 -9.37 28.06
CA SER A 634 -15.93 -8.17 28.91
C SER A 634 -16.20 -8.42 30.39
N ARG A 635 -16.73 -9.60 30.74
CA ARG A 635 -16.89 -10.05 32.14
C ARG A 635 -15.60 -10.65 32.69
N GLN A 636 -14.78 -11.25 31.81
CA GLN A 636 -13.50 -11.85 32.19
C GLN A 636 -12.42 -10.80 32.44
N GLN A 637 -12.39 -9.77 31.60
CA GLN A 637 -11.41 -8.69 31.66
C GLN A 637 -11.97 -7.43 30.98
N PRO A 638 -11.41 -6.24 31.27
CA PRO A 638 -11.69 -5.05 30.49
C PRO A 638 -11.38 -5.26 29.00
N VAL A 639 -12.31 -4.91 28.11
CA VAL A 639 -12.17 -5.05 26.66
C VAL A 639 -12.31 -3.69 25.99
N VAL A 640 -11.41 -3.38 25.06
CA VAL A 640 -11.48 -2.21 24.19
C VAL A 640 -11.68 -2.70 22.75
N LEU A 641 -12.87 -2.47 22.19
CA LEU A 641 -13.16 -2.70 20.78
C LEU A 641 -12.99 -1.41 20.01
N VAL A 642 -12.02 -1.37 19.10
CA VAL A 642 -11.77 -0.23 18.23
C VAL A 642 -12.28 -0.53 16.83
N PHE A 643 -13.15 0.33 16.32
CA PHE A 643 -13.63 0.27 14.94
C PHE A 643 -13.04 1.43 14.16
N GLU A 644 -12.04 1.15 13.31
CA GLU A 644 -11.40 2.18 12.48
C GLU A 644 -12.09 2.33 11.12
N ASP A 645 -12.11 3.59 10.67
CA ASP A 645 -12.60 4.00 9.36
C ASP A 645 -14.04 3.55 9.05
N LEU A 646 -14.97 3.63 10.02
CA LEU A 646 -16.40 3.23 9.88
C LEU A 646 -17.19 3.97 8.78
N HIS A 647 -16.59 4.95 8.11
CA HIS A 647 -17.15 5.55 6.89
C HIS A 647 -17.10 4.62 5.69
N TRP A 648 -16.36 3.52 5.79
CA TRP A 648 -16.30 2.40 4.83
C TRP A 648 -17.07 1.15 5.30
N ALA A 649 -17.71 1.19 6.47
CA ALA A 649 -18.42 0.03 7.01
C ALA A 649 -19.68 -0.32 6.21
N ASP A 650 -19.94 -1.61 6.02
CA ASP A 650 -21.20 -2.10 5.46
C ASP A 650 -22.41 -1.86 6.39
N SER A 651 -23.61 -1.92 5.82
CA SER A 651 -24.87 -1.75 6.56
C SER A 651 -25.01 -2.69 7.76
N LEU A 652 -24.62 -3.96 7.62
CA LEU A 652 -24.80 -4.97 8.67
C LEU A 652 -23.82 -4.75 9.83
N SER A 653 -22.58 -4.37 9.54
CA SER A 653 -21.62 -3.94 10.55
C SER A 653 -22.14 -2.76 11.36
N LEU A 654 -22.72 -1.75 10.69
CA LEU A 654 -23.32 -0.60 11.37
C LEU A 654 -24.57 -0.97 12.18
N ASP A 655 -25.36 -1.96 11.74
CA ASP A 655 -26.55 -2.43 12.43
C ASP A 655 -26.23 -3.25 13.71
N LEU A 656 -25.02 -3.81 13.81
CA LEU A 656 -24.58 -4.54 15.00
C LEU A 656 -24.13 -3.60 16.14
N LEU A 657 -23.58 -2.42 15.82
CA LEU A 657 -23.12 -1.46 16.84
C LEU A 657 -24.23 -1.09 17.85
N PRO A 658 -25.48 -0.78 17.44
CA PRO A 658 -26.59 -0.54 18.37
C PRO A 658 -26.87 -1.70 19.34
N LEU A 659 -26.65 -2.95 18.93
CA LEU A 659 -26.82 -4.10 19.82
C LEU A 659 -25.69 -4.15 20.86
N LEU A 660 -24.44 -3.87 20.46
CA LEU A 660 -23.32 -3.77 21.41
C LEU A 660 -23.47 -2.60 22.39
N MET A 661 -24.10 -1.50 21.97
CA MET A 661 -24.44 -0.38 22.86
C MET A 661 -25.36 -0.83 24.00
N GLU A 662 -26.30 -1.72 23.72
CA GLU A 662 -27.18 -2.30 24.75
C GLU A 662 -26.37 -3.14 25.74
N GLY A 663 -25.29 -3.81 25.32
CA GLY A 663 -24.41 -4.60 26.18
C GLY A 663 -23.48 -3.80 27.10
N LEU A 664 -23.32 -2.47 26.93
CA LEU A 664 -22.37 -1.66 27.71
C LEU A 664 -22.60 -1.65 29.22
N HIS A 665 -23.81 -1.96 29.67
CA HIS A 665 -24.14 -2.05 31.10
C HIS A 665 -23.86 -3.43 31.71
N LEU A 666 -23.55 -4.43 30.88
CA LEU A 666 -23.41 -5.84 31.28
C LEU A 666 -21.96 -6.26 31.56
N GLY A 667 -20.97 -5.40 31.27
CA GLY A 667 -19.56 -5.69 31.49
C GLY A 667 -18.62 -4.52 31.19
N SER A 668 -17.32 -4.82 31.27
CA SER A 668 -16.22 -3.86 31.16
C SER A 668 -15.83 -3.63 29.70
N LEU A 669 -16.72 -3.02 28.91
CA LEU A 669 -16.56 -2.87 27.46
C LEU A 669 -16.42 -1.40 27.03
N LEU A 670 -15.33 -1.06 26.33
CA LEU A 670 -15.16 0.22 25.64
C LEU A 670 -15.38 0.05 24.14
N LEU A 671 -16.42 0.70 23.59
CA LEU A 671 -16.63 0.80 22.15
C LEU A 671 -16.02 2.10 21.62
N LEU A 672 -14.93 2.02 20.87
CA LEU A 672 -14.24 3.17 20.29
C LEU A 672 -14.46 3.21 18.77
N CYS A 673 -15.35 4.09 18.32
CA CYS A 673 -15.76 4.21 16.92
C CYS A 673 -15.07 5.40 16.23
N VAL A 674 -14.24 5.16 15.24
CA VAL A 674 -13.44 6.19 14.55
C VAL A 674 -13.91 6.35 13.11
N TYR A 675 -14.30 7.56 12.71
CA TYR A 675 -14.78 7.80 11.34
C TYR A 675 -14.63 9.24 10.85
N ARG A 676 -14.86 9.42 9.54
CA ARG A 676 -14.99 10.71 8.87
C ARG A 676 -16.46 11.04 8.69
N PRO A 677 -16.89 12.31 8.87
CA PRO A 677 -18.29 12.70 8.71
C PRO A 677 -18.66 12.80 7.20
N VAL A 678 -18.94 11.66 6.56
CA VAL A 678 -19.37 11.61 5.15
C VAL A 678 -20.88 11.87 5.06
N ARG A 679 -21.29 12.84 4.23
CA ARG A 679 -22.70 13.30 4.16
C ARG A 679 -23.68 12.21 3.73
N GLU A 680 -23.28 11.33 2.83
CA GLU A 680 -24.17 10.34 2.21
C GLU A 680 -24.15 8.98 2.92
N HIS A 681 -23.22 8.78 3.87
CA HIS A 681 -23.03 7.49 4.55
C HIS A 681 -23.88 7.35 5.82
N ARG A 682 -24.32 6.12 6.15
CA ARG A 682 -25.14 5.81 7.34
C ARG A 682 -24.43 6.11 8.66
N CYS A 683 -23.10 6.04 8.70
CA CYS A 683 -22.29 6.30 9.89
C CYS A 683 -22.50 7.72 10.47
N ARG A 684 -23.00 8.68 9.68
CA ARG A 684 -23.32 10.04 10.17
C ARG A 684 -24.35 10.05 11.30
N HIS A 685 -25.23 9.03 11.34
CA HIS A 685 -26.29 8.91 12.35
C HIS A 685 -25.80 8.21 13.63
N LEU A 686 -24.58 7.66 13.64
CA LEU A 686 -24.06 6.87 14.74
C LEU A 686 -24.00 7.67 16.04
N SER A 687 -23.54 8.93 15.99
CA SER A 687 -23.54 9.83 17.15
C SER A 687 -24.93 10.02 17.75
N THR A 688 -25.95 10.21 16.90
CA THR A 688 -27.33 10.41 17.34
C THR A 688 -27.88 9.15 18.02
N ILE A 689 -27.62 7.98 17.43
CA ILE A 689 -28.04 6.68 17.99
C ILE A 689 -27.34 6.42 19.33
N ALA A 690 -26.03 6.67 19.40
CA ALA A 690 -25.22 6.49 20.60
C ALA A 690 -25.69 7.42 21.74
N ALA A 691 -25.92 8.71 21.44
CA ALA A 691 -26.44 9.65 22.43
C ALA A 691 -27.78 9.20 23.02
N GLN A 692 -28.65 8.60 22.21
CA GLN A 692 -29.95 8.10 22.65
C GLN A 692 -29.85 6.80 23.45
N LYS A 693 -28.99 5.86 23.05
CA LYS A 693 -28.89 4.51 23.65
C LYS A 693 -27.96 4.44 24.86
N CYS A 694 -26.87 5.21 24.86
CA CYS A 694 -25.80 5.09 25.86
C CYS A 694 -25.90 6.14 26.98
N GLY A 695 -26.61 7.25 26.78
CA GLY A 695 -26.80 8.31 27.77
C GLY A 695 -25.47 8.84 28.31
N GLU A 696 -25.27 8.78 29.62
CA GLU A 696 -24.04 9.25 30.30
C GLU A 696 -22.79 8.39 29.99
N ARG A 697 -22.95 7.23 29.34
CA ARG A 697 -21.83 6.34 28.95
C ARG A 697 -21.23 6.69 27.59
N TYR A 698 -21.57 7.84 27.03
CA TYR A 698 -21.19 8.24 25.68
C TYR A 698 -20.40 9.54 25.66
N TYR A 699 -19.24 9.51 25.01
CA TYR A 699 -18.46 10.69 24.68
C TYR A 699 -18.35 10.86 23.17
N GLU A 700 -18.69 12.07 22.70
CA GLU A 700 -18.48 12.46 21.31
C GLU A 700 -17.28 13.42 21.21
N LEU A 701 -16.25 12.99 20.47
CA LEU A 701 -15.00 13.73 20.31
C LEU A 701 -14.83 14.17 18.85
N HIS A 702 -14.89 15.47 18.62
CA HIS A 702 -14.67 16.07 17.30
C HIS A 702 -13.27 16.66 17.20
N LEU A 703 -12.41 16.01 16.42
CA LEU A 703 -11.07 16.53 16.13
C LEU A 703 -11.14 17.59 15.02
N ARG A 704 -10.74 18.80 15.37
CA ARG A 704 -10.58 19.92 14.45
C ARG A 704 -9.10 20.10 14.08
N GLU A 705 -8.88 20.87 13.02
CA GLU A 705 -7.55 21.37 12.67
C GLU A 705 -6.91 22.12 13.84
N LEU A 706 -5.58 22.10 13.91
CA LEU A 706 -4.82 22.80 14.94
C LEU A 706 -4.94 24.31 14.72
N THR A 707 -5.08 25.05 15.81
CA THR A 707 -4.96 26.50 15.77
C THR A 707 -3.55 26.91 15.32
N HIS A 708 -3.40 28.14 14.85
CA HIS A 708 -2.09 28.67 14.43
C HIS A 708 -1.01 28.50 15.53
N ARG A 709 -1.36 28.79 16.80
CA ARG A 709 -0.47 28.61 17.96
C ARG A 709 -0.10 27.15 18.20
N GLN A 710 -1.05 26.22 18.04
CA GLN A 710 -0.78 24.78 18.18
C GLN A 710 0.06 24.25 17.03
N SER A 711 -0.21 24.71 15.81
CA SER A 711 0.59 24.38 14.62
C SER A 711 2.04 24.83 14.77
N GLN A 712 2.25 26.03 15.35
CA GLN A 712 3.59 26.54 15.65
C GLN A 712 4.32 25.63 16.65
N ARG A 713 3.66 25.30 17.78
CA ARG A 713 4.21 24.37 18.76
C ARG A 713 4.56 23.01 18.15
N LEU A 714 3.77 22.53 17.18
CA LEU A 714 4.02 21.27 16.49
C LEU A 714 5.28 21.35 15.63
N VAL A 715 5.46 22.43 14.87
CA VAL A 715 6.70 22.68 14.10
C VAL A 715 7.92 22.72 15.03
N GLU A 716 7.81 23.44 16.15
CA GLU A 716 8.89 23.56 17.15
C GLU A 716 9.24 22.20 17.79
N SER A 717 8.22 21.41 18.16
CA SER A 717 8.38 20.06 18.71
C SER A 717 9.03 19.09 17.71
N LEU A 718 8.63 19.15 16.44
CA LEU A 718 9.14 18.25 15.39
C LEU A 718 10.60 18.51 15.03
N LEU A 719 11.07 19.75 15.17
CA LEU A 719 12.43 20.13 14.82
C LEU A 719 13.38 20.17 16.04
N ALA A 720 12.89 20.05 17.28
CA ALA A 720 13.68 20.25 18.51
C ALA A 720 14.66 21.44 18.46
N ILE A 721 14.21 22.57 17.93
CA ILE A 721 15.02 23.79 17.84
C ILE A 721 14.44 24.84 18.79
N ALA A 722 15.35 25.58 19.41
CA ALA A 722 15.04 26.83 20.09
C ALA A 722 14.69 28.00 19.15
N ASP A 723 14.80 27.88 17.80
CA ASP A 723 14.38 28.91 16.84
C ASP A 723 14.44 28.39 15.37
N PRO A 724 13.38 27.77 14.80
CA PRO A 724 13.34 27.49 13.36
C PRO A 724 13.36 28.82 12.57
N PRO A 725 14.02 28.91 11.40
CA PRO A 725 14.02 30.14 10.60
C PRO A 725 12.58 30.62 10.39
N SER A 726 12.32 31.90 10.71
CA SER A 726 10.97 32.47 10.67
C SER A 726 10.29 32.24 9.32
N ALA A 727 11.05 32.30 8.22
CA ALA A 727 10.54 32.02 6.88
C ALA A 727 9.97 30.59 6.70
N VAL A 728 10.60 29.56 7.28
CA VAL A 728 10.09 28.17 7.21
C VAL A 728 8.85 28.03 8.08
N ARG A 729 8.90 28.57 9.30
CA ARG A 729 7.79 28.54 10.24
C ARG A 729 6.56 29.22 9.63
N ASP A 730 6.71 30.44 9.14
CA ASP A 730 5.61 31.25 8.60
C ASP A 730 5.06 30.61 7.31
N LEU A 731 5.92 30.05 6.46
CA LEU A 731 5.53 29.35 5.24
C LEU A 731 4.76 28.04 5.52
N VAL A 732 5.15 27.27 6.54
CA VAL A 732 4.43 26.06 6.99
C VAL A 732 3.09 26.44 7.62
N LEU A 733 3.05 27.49 8.44
CA LEU A 733 1.84 27.92 9.14
C LEU A 733 0.78 28.51 8.18
N ASP A 734 1.18 29.30 7.19
CA ASP A 734 0.25 29.90 6.22
C ASP A 734 -0.35 28.87 5.25
N ARG A 735 0.39 27.80 4.96
CA ARG A 735 -0.01 26.78 3.96
C ARG A 735 -0.71 25.56 4.56
N SER A 736 -0.41 25.23 5.82
CA SER A 736 -0.91 24.00 6.46
C SER A 736 -2.39 24.00 6.81
N GLN A 737 -3.02 25.17 6.90
CA GLN A 737 -4.40 25.33 7.40
C GLN A 737 -4.63 24.57 8.72
N GLY A 738 -3.58 24.37 9.53
CA GLY A 738 -3.68 23.64 10.80
C GLY A 738 -3.76 22.12 10.68
N ASN A 739 -3.55 21.52 9.50
CA ASN A 739 -3.52 20.07 9.35
C ASN A 739 -2.18 19.50 9.89
N PRO A 740 -2.18 18.71 10.99
CA PRO A 740 -0.95 18.18 11.59
C PRO A 740 -0.14 17.33 10.61
N PHE A 741 -0.80 16.52 9.78
CA PHE A 741 -0.14 15.67 8.81
C PHE A 741 0.60 16.49 7.74
N PHE A 742 -0.01 17.58 7.25
CA PHE A 742 0.67 18.45 6.29
C PHE A 742 1.94 19.07 6.89
N ILE A 743 1.86 19.56 8.14
CA ILE A 743 2.99 20.15 8.86
C ILE A 743 4.14 19.13 8.96
N GLU A 744 3.83 17.91 9.38
CA GLU A 744 4.80 16.84 9.49
C GLU A 744 5.46 16.48 8.15
N GLU A 745 4.68 16.39 7.07
CA GLU A 745 5.21 16.04 5.75
C GLU A 745 6.06 17.13 5.14
N VAL A 746 5.71 18.41 5.32
CA VAL A 746 6.56 19.52 4.85
C VAL A 746 7.88 19.51 5.59
N VAL A 747 7.87 19.35 6.91
CA VAL A 747 9.10 19.26 7.71
C VAL A 747 9.95 18.07 7.26
N ARG A 748 9.37 16.88 7.07
CA ARG A 748 10.08 15.70 6.54
C ARG A 748 10.66 15.96 5.15
N SER A 749 9.90 16.54 4.24
CA SER A 749 10.38 16.85 2.90
C SER A 749 11.59 17.80 2.90
N LEU A 750 11.65 18.75 3.83
CA LEU A 750 12.81 19.64 3.99
C LEU A 750 14.04 18.90 4.52
N ILE A 751 13.84 17.90 5.38
CA ILE A 751 14.90 17.04 5.92
C ILE A 751 15.41 16.06 4.86
N ASP A 752 14.50 15.39 4.16
CA ASP A 752 14.82 14.43 3.09
C ASP A 752 15.65 15.09 1.97
N ARG A 753 15.41 16.38 1.70
CA ARG A 753 16.18 17.19 0.73
C ARG A 753 17.51 17.72 1.26
N GLY A 754 17.83 17.50 2.53
CA GLY A 754 19.02 18.05 3.20
C GLY A 754 19.05 19.58 3.31
N ILE A 755 17.88 20.22 3.16
CA ILE A 755 17.71 21.67 3.34
C ILE A 755 17.75 22.00 4.83
N VAL A 756 17.08 21.15 5.62
CA VAL A 756 17.16 21.13 7.08
C VAL A 756 17.97 19.90 7.47
N TYR A 757 19.07 20.09 8.20
CA TYR A 757 19.97 19.00 8.59
C TYR A 757 20.37 19.14 10.06
N ARG A 758 20.75 18.02 10.67
CA ARG A 758 21.19 17.98 12.06
C ARG A 758 22.69 18.26 12.16
N ASP A 759 23.05 19.22 13.00
CA ASP A 759 24.43 19.61 13.32
C ASP A 759 24.63 19.52 14.84
N GLY A 760 25.14 18.37 15.30
CA GLY A 760 25.18 18.01 16.72
C GLY A 760 23.78 17.82 17.33
N ASP A 761 23.47 18.56 18.39
CA ASP A 761 22.15 18.55 19.04
C ASP A 761 21.16 19.55 18.42
N HIS A 762 21.55 20.30 17.40
CA HIS A 762 20.76 21.39 16.83
C HIS A 762 20.45 21.13 15.36
N TRP A 763 19.24 21.45 14.92
CA TRP A 763 18.91 21.45 13.49
C TRP A 763 19.24 22.81 12.87
N ARG A 764 19.86 22.80 11.69
CA ARG A 764 20.23 23.99 10.92
C ARG A 764 19.60 23.95 9.54
N ALA A 765 19.25 25.12 9.03
CA ALA A 765 18.83 25.32 7.66
C ALA A 765 20.03 25.75 6.80
N ARG A 766 20.10 25.27 5.55
CA ARG A 766 21.06 25.80 4.56
C ARG A 766 20.72 27.25 4.19
N GLU A 767 21.73 28.02 3.79
CA GLU A 767 21.54 29.36 3.23
C GLU A 767 20.63 29.31 1.99
N GLY A 768 19.71 30.29 1.86
CA GLY A 768 18.76 30.37 0.75
C GLY A 768 17.41 29.68 0.97
N ILE A 769 17.09 29.26 2.20
CA ILE A 769 15.81 28.59 2.53
C ILE A 769 14.56 29.41 2.14
N ASP A 770 14.67 30.74 2.12
CA ASP A 770 13.60 31.66 1.72
C ASP A 770 13.19 31.48 0.24
N SER A 771 14.05 30.88 -0.58
CA SER A 771 13.78 30.59 -1.99
C SER A 771 13.15 29.21 -2.24
N VAL A 772 13.03 28.38 -1.20
CA VAL A 772 12.49 27.02 -1.31
C VAL A 772 10.98 27.08 -1.53
N VAL A 773 10.55 26.61 -2.70
CA VAL A 773 9.12 26.51 -3.02
C VAL A 773 8.52 25.36 -2.22
N VAL A 774 7.83 25.69 -1.12
CA VAL A 774 7.03 24.71 -0.38
C VAL A 774 5.77 24.38 -1.19
N PRO A 775 5.50 23.10 -1.49
CA PRO A 775 4.34 22.70 -2.27
C PRO A 775 3.03 23.18 -1.62
N LYS A 776 2.04 23.54 -2.46
CA LYS A 776 0.78 24.16 -2.02
C LYS A 776 -0.26 23.17 -1.49
N SER A 777 0.00 21.86 -1.52
CA SER A 777 -0.96 20.82 -1.17
C SER A 777 -0.28 19.61 -0.53
N VAL A 778 -1.00 18.87 0.31
CA VAL A 778 -0.52 17.62 0.91
C VAL A 778 -0.02 16.64 -0.17
N GLN A 779 -0.77 16.51 -1.26
CA GLN A 779 -0.43 15.64 -2.38
C GLN A 779 0.91 16.01 -3.03
N SER A 780 1.18 17.29 -3.25
CA SER A 780 2.43 17.73 -3.88
C SER A 780 3.65 17.61 -2.97
N VAL A 781 3.47 17.68 -1.64
CA VAL A 781 4.53 17.34 -0.68
C VAL A 781 4.83 15.84 -0.73
N ILE A 782 3.80 14.99 -0.70
CA ILE A 782 3.96 13.53 -0.78
C ILE A 782 4.63 13.14 -2.11
N LEU A 783 4.14 13.63 -3.24
CA LEU A 783 4.72 13.38 -4.57
C LEU A 783 6.20 13.72 -4.61
N SER A 784 6.58 14.88 -4.07
CA SER A 784 7.99 15.23 -4.01
C SER A 784 8.82 14.23 -3.20
N ARG A 785 8.29 13.62 -2.14
CA ARG A 785 9.02 12.59 -1.38
C ARG A 785 9.14 11.30 -2.19
N LEU A 786 8.09 10.96 -2.94
CA LEU A 786 8.08 9.80 -3.84
C LEU A 786 9.09 9.94 -4.99
N ASP A 787 9.32 11.15 -5.49
CA ASP A 787 10.29 11.41 -6.58
C ASP A 787 11.76 11.20 -6.14
N HIS A 788 12.04 11.15 -4.84
CA HIS A 788 13.38 10.88 -4.29
C HIS A 788 13.55 9.42 -3.84
N LEU A 789 12.59 8.55 -4.14
CA LEU A 789 12.73 7.12 -3.98
C LEU A 789 13.41 6.54 -5.22
N ASP A 790 14.24 5.52 -5.03
CA ASP A 790 14.68 4.71 -6.16
C ASP A 790 13.52 3.93 -6.79
N ASP A 791 13.74 3.42 -7.99
CA ASP A 791 12.70 2.73 -8.77
C ASP A 791 12.16 1.48 -8.05
N GLN A 792 13.00 0.81 -7.24
CA GLN A 792 12.62 -0.41 -6.53
C GLN A 792 11.68 -0.10 -5.35
N LEU A 793 12.02 0.88 -4.52
CA LEU A 793 11.20 1.40 -3.42
C LEU A 793 9.86 1.93 -3.97
N LYS A 794 9.91 2.67 -5.07
CA LYS A 794 8.72 3.23 -5.71
C LYS A 794 7.81 2.13 -6.22
N TYR A 795 8.34 1.10 -6.88
CA TYR A 795 7.54 -0.04 -7.36
C TYR A 795 6.87 -0.80 -6.21
N VAL A 796 7.63 -1.17 -5.16
CA VAL A 796 7.07 -1.85 -3.98
C VAL A 796 5.96 -1.02 -3.33
N LEU A 797 6.16 0.29 -3.21
CA LEU A 797 5.17 1.20 -2.64
C LEU A 797 3.91 1.32 -3.52
N GLN A 798 4.06 1.28 -4.85
CA GLN A 798 2.93 1.29 -5.79
C GLN A 798 2.09 0.01 -5.71
N VAL A 799 2.73 -1.17 -5.65
CA VAL A 799 2.00 -2.44 -5.46
C VAL A 799 1.30 -2.45 -4.10
N ALA A 800 1.98 -2.02 -3.04
CA ALA A 800 1.39 -1.87 -1.72
C ALA A 800 0.18 -0.91 -1.73
N ALA A 801 0.25 0.19 -2.49
CA ALA A 801 -0.85 1.14 -2.58
C ALA A 801 -2.09 0.55 -3.26
N VAL A 802 -1.93 -0.39 -4.20
CA VAL A 802 -3.04 -1.13 -4.82
C VAL A 802 -3.74 -2.05 -3.84
N MET A 803 -2.99 -2.66 -2.92
CA MET A 803 -3.54 -3.49 -1.85
C MET A 803 -4.31 -2.68 -0.78
N GLY A 804 -4.19 -1.36 -0.80
CA GLY A 804 -4.82 -0.44 0.15
C GLY A 804 -3.89 0.05 1.26
N ARG A 805 -4.45 0.80 2.21
CA ARG A 805 -3.68 1.42 3.31
C ARG A 805 -2.96 0.38 4.17
N VAL A 806 -3.58 -0.76 4.43
CA VAL A 806 -3.00 -1.87 5.19
C VAL A 806 -2.81 -3.03 4.24
N PHE A 807 -1.62 -3.62 4.22
CA PHE A 807 -1.26 -4.67 3.29
C PHE A 807 -0.43 -5.75 3.97
N ARG A 808 -0.64 -6.99 3.56
CA ARG A 808 0.05 -8.16 4.09
C ARG A 808 1.37 -8.36 3.38
N ARG A 809 2.44 -8.54 4.15
CA ARG A 809 3.80 -8.72 3.61
C ARG A 809 3.86 -9.87 2.61
N ARG A 810 3.22 -11.01 2.90
CA ARG A 810 3.28 -12.18 2.02
C ARG A 810 2.62 -11.96 0.66
N VAL A 811 1.48 -11.27 0.63
CA VAL A 811 0.77 -10.99 -0.63
C VAL A 811 1.59 -10.01 -1.46
N LEU A 812 2.14 -8.98 -0.82
CA LEU A 812 3.09 -8.08 -1.47
C LEU A 812 4.30 -8.85 -2.00
N GLU A 813 4.94 -9.69 -1.18
CA GLU A 813 6.10 -10.51 -1.55
C GLU A 813 5.86 -11.38 -2.78
N HIS A 814 4.69 -12.00 -2.85
CA HIS A 814 4.30 -12.79 -4.02
C HIS A 814 4.01 -11.90 -5.24
N ALA A 815 3.27 -10.80 -5.07
CA ALA A 815 2.86 -9.90 -6.15
C ALA A 815 4.03 -9.16 -6.81
N VAL A 816 5.07 -8.78 -6.04
CA VAL A 816 6.24 -8.04 -6.56
C VAL A 816 7.25 -9.00 -7.24
N GLN A 817 7.03 -10.33 -7.16
CA GLN A 817 7.94 -11.39 -7.63
C GLN A 817 9.40 -11.17 -7.18
N HIS A 818 9.57 -10.51 -6.03
CA HIS A 818 10.87 -10.15 -5.50
C HIS A 818 11.38 -11.26 -4.58
N GLY A 819 12.58 -11.77 -4.85
CA GLY A 819 13.34 -12.60 -3.92
C GLY A 819 13.76 -11.83 -2.65
N ALA A 820 14.68 -12.41 -1.87
CA ALA A 820 15.12 -12.08 -0.49
C ALA A 820 15.37 -10.59 -0.07
N GLY A 821 15.18 -9.59 -0.93
CA GLY A 821 15.35 -8.15 -0.68
C GLY A 821 14.10 -7.35 -0.27
N LEU A 822 12.89 -7.93 -0.24
CA LEU A 822 11.69 -7.17 0.13
C LEU A 822 11.75 -6.61 1.56
N LYS A 823 12.27 -7.40 2.51
CA LYS A 823 12.34 -6.99 3.93
C LYS A 823 13.22 -5.75 4.11
N SER A 824 14.34 -5.66 3.39
CA SER A 824 15.20 -4.48 3.32
C SER A 824 14.45 -3.27 2.73
N THR A 825 13.77 -3.46 1.60
CA THR A 825 12.98 -2.39 0.96
C THR A 825 11.87 -1.86 1.88
N LEU A 826 11.16 -2.76 2.59
CA LEU A 826 10.16 -2.36 3.59
C LEU A 826 10.78 -1.67 4.81
N GLY A 827 12.01 -2.05 5.20
CA GLY A 827 12.80 -1.35 6.21
C GLY A 827 13.08 0.09 5.80
N GLU A 828 13.63 0.29 4.61
CA GLU A 828 13.94 1.64 4.11
C GLU A 828 12.68 2.50 3.92
N LEU A 829 11.57 1.94 3.41
CA LEU A 829 10.29 2.65 3.34
C LEU A 829 9.76 3.03 4.73
N ALA A 830 10.05 2.23 5.76
CA ALA A 830 9.69 2.52 7.13
C ALA A 830 10.60 3.58 7.77
N ASP A 831 11.90 3.56 7.47
CA ASP A 831 12.87 4.57 7.91
C ASP A 831 12.55 5.95 7.32
N ARG A 832 12.13 5.97 6.04
CA ARG A 832 11.56 7.15 5.37
C ARG A 832 10.16 7.48 5.84
N ALA A 833 9.60 6.77 6.83
CA ALA A 833 8.30 7.03 7.42
C ALA A 833 7.13 7.08 6.43
N LEU A 834 7.21 6.32 5.32
CA LEU A 834 6.11 6.17 4.36
C LEU A 834 5.16 5.06 4.78
N ILE A 835 5.72 3.98 5.33
CA ILE A 835 5.00 2.85 5.90
C ILE A 835 5.49 2.57 7.32
N TYR A 836 4.82 1.67 8.02
CA TYR A 836 5.30 1.09 9.27
C TYR A 836 4.74 -0.32 9.42
N GLN A 837 5.41 -1.16 10.21
CA GLN A 837 4.89 -2.47 10.56
C GLN A 837 3.78 -2.30 11.60
N GLU A 838 2.57 -2.68 11.22
CA GLU A 838 1.34 -2.48 12.00
C GLU A 838 1.08 -3.68 12.91
N ARG A 839 1.18 -4.88 12.35
CA ARG A 839 0.91 -6.15 13.04
C ARG A 839 2.01 -7.15 12.63
N SER A 840 2.44 -7.98 13.57
CA SER A 840 3.42 -9.05 13.32
C SER A 840 2.83 -10.45 13.51
N VAL A 841 1.75 -10.53 14.28
CA VAL A 841 1.05 -11.76 14.66
C VAL A 841 -0.44 -11.51 14.43
N PRO A 842 -1.15 -12.41 13.74
CA PRO A 842 -0.70 -13.74 13.30
C PRO A 842 0.15 -13.73 12.02
N GLU A 843 0.14 -12.62 11.28
CA GLU A 843 1.00 -12.39 10.13
C GLU A 843 1.57 -10.97 10.11
N ALA A 844 2.64 -10.76 9.33
CA ALA A 844 3.25 -9.45 9.17
C ALA A 844 2.41 -8.57 8.24
N GLU A 845 1.78 -7.55 8.81
CA GLU A 845 1.05 -6.50 8.11
C GLU A 845 1.79 -5.17 8.24
N TYR A 846 1.82 -4.45 7.13
CA TYR A 846 2.36 -3.11 7.05
C TYR A 846 1.21 -2.16 6.73
N SER A 847 1.38 -0.92 7.16
CA SER A 847 0.40 0.14 6.95
C SER A 847 1.11 1.36 6.42
N PHE A 848 0.49 2.05 5.46
CA PHE A 848 0.89 3.40 5.13
C PHE A 848 0.70 4.28 6.36
N LYS A 849 1.71 5.09 6.66
CA LYS A 849 1.68 6.00 7.81
C LYS A 849 0.45 6.89 7.79
N HIS A 850 0.04 7.29 6.58
CA HIS A 850 -1.16 8.09 6.35
C HIS A 850 -1.90 7.63 5.10
N VAL A 851 -3.23 7.61 5.18
CA VAL A 851 -4.13 7.28 4.07
C VAL A 851 -3.91 8.16 2.83
N LEU A 852 -3.63 9.46 3.04
CA LEU A 852 -3.35 10.40 1.96
C LEU A 852 -2.05 10.04 1.21
N THR A 853 -1.07 9.43 1.88
CA THR A 853 0.13 8.90 1.22
C THR A 853 -0.25 7.76 0.28
N GLN A 854 -1.02 6.78 0.75
CA GLN A 854 -1.49 5.68 -0.08
C GLN A 854 -2.34 6.19 -1.25
N GLU A 855 -3.33 7.05 -1.02
CA GLU A 855 -4.19 7.62 -2.07
C GLU A 855 -3.36 8.37 -3.12
N THR A 856 -2.36 9.14 -2.69
CA THR A 856 -1.48 9.88 -3.60
C THR A 856 -0.63 8.93 -4.42
N VAL A 857 -0.04 7.88 -3.81
CA VAL A 857 0.71 6.87 -4.56
C VAL A 857 -0.20 6.19 -5.58
N TYR A 858 -1.35 5.66 -5.15
CA TYR A 858 -2.31 4.94 -5.98
C TYR A 858 -2.81 5.76 -7.18
N ARG A 859 -3.19 7.02 -6.97
CA ARG A 859 -3.68 7.91 -8.04
C ARG A 859 -2.60 8.31 -9.04
N ASN A 860 -1.32 8.23 -8.66
CA ASN A 860 -0.20 8.54 -9.55
C ASN A 860 0.36 7.30 -10.28
N ILE A 861 -0.24 6.12 -10.09
CA ILE A 861 0.07 4.94 -10.90
C ILE A 861 -0.63 5.10 -12.25
N SER A 862 0.10 4.97 -13.36
CA SER A 862 -0.51 4.93 -14.69
C SER A 862 -1.54 3.80 -14.77
N ARG A 863 -2.65 3.99 -15.48
CA ARG A 863 -3.75 3.00 -15.60
C ARG A 863 -3.25 1.58 -15.90
N ARG A 864 -2.33 1.43 -16.84
CA ARG A 864 -1.74 0.15 -17.24
C ARG A 864 -0.98 -0.56 -16.10
N HIS A 865 -0.05 0.14 -15.45
CA HIS A 865 0.65 -0.42 -14.28
C HIS A 865 -0.30 -0.69 -13.12
N ARG A 866 -1.34 0.14 -12.95
CA ARG A 866 -2.36 -0.08 -11.91
C ARG A 866 -3.10 -1.38 -12.16
N GLN A 867 -3.64 -1.56 -13.36
CA GLN A 867 -4.30 -2.82 -13.79
C GLN A 867 -3.39 -4.04 -13.58
N GLY A 868 -2.15 -3.99 -14.06
CA GLY A 868 -1.19 -5.07 -13.87
C GLY A 868 -0.90 -5.38 -12.40
N ASN A 869 -0.77 -4.35 -11.56
CA ASN A 869 -0.60 -4.52 -10.12
C ASN A 869 -1.85 -5.13 -9.45
N HIS A 870 -3.06 -4.75 -9.88
CA HIS A 870 -4.30 -5.35 -9.38
C HIS A 870 -4.39 -6.84 -9.72
N VAL A 871 -4.10 -7.22 -10.96
CA VAL A 871 -4.04 -8.64 -11.38
C VAL A 871 -2.98 -9.39 -10.57
N GLY A 872 -1.76 -8.85 -10.45
CA GLY A 872 -0.69 -9.50 -9.69
C GLY A 872 -1.03 -9.68 -8.20
N VAL A 873 -1.76 -8.74 -7.59
CA VAL A 873 -2.28 -8.89 -6.22
C VAL A 873 -3.35 -9.97 -6.14
N ALA A 874 -4.27 -10.03 -7.11
CA ALA A 874 -5.32 -11.05 -7.14
C ALA A 874 -4.73 -12.47 -7.28
N GLU A 875 -3.78 -12.65 -8.20
CA GLU A 875 -3.05 -13.92 -8.39
C GLU A 875 -2.26 -14.32 -7.14
N ALA A 876 -1.64 -13.36 -6.46
CA ALA A 876 -0.96 -13.60 -5.20
C ALA A 876 -1.92 -14.09 -4.10
N ILE A 877 -3.12 -13.51 -4.02
CA ILE A 877 -4.15 -13.98 -3.09
C ILE A 877 -4.62 -15.39 -3.48
N GLU A 878 -4.87 -15.66 -4.75
CA GLU A 878 -5.26 -17.00 -5.22
C GLU A 878 -4.24 -18.07 -4.85
N ALA A 879 -2.95 -17.79 -5.08
CA ALA A 879 -1.87 -18.73 -4.82
C ALA A 879 -1.64 -18.96 -3.32
N LEU A 880 -1.63 -17.90 -2.52
CA LEU A 880 -1.31 -17.99 -1.09
C LEU A 880 -2.45 -18.51 -0.22
N TYR A 881 -3.70 -18.42 -0.70
CA TYR A 881 -4.89 -18.77 0.07
C TYR A 881 -5.77 -19.80 -0.64
N ALA A 882 -5.21 -20.62 -1.54
CA ALA A 882 -5.95 -21.58 -2.36
C ALA A 882 -6.92 -22.48 -1.55
N GLU A 883 -6.53 -22.89 -0.34
CA GLU A 883 -7.34 -23.75 0.53
C GLU A 883 -8.50 -23.00 1.23
N ASN A 884 -8.47 -21.67 1.25
CA ASN A 884 -9.40 -20.81 1.98
C ASN A 884 -9.76 -19.53 1.19
N LEU A 885 -9.99 -19.67 -0.12
CA LEU A 885 -10.29 -18.55 -1.01
C LEU A 885 -11.63 -17.88 -0.71
N GLU A 886 -12.57 -18.60 -0.09
CA GLU A 886 -13.90 -18.07 0.25
C GLU A 886 -13.83 -16.82 1.13
N GLU A 887 -12.80 -16.73 1.94
CA GLU A 887 -12.51 -15.55 2.76
C GLU A 887 -12.21 -14.28 1.93
N TYR A 888 -11.75 -14.43 0.69
CA TYR A 888 -11.21 -13.38 -0.15
C TYR A 888 -12.03 -13.09 -1.41
N TYR A 889 -13.18 -13.74 -1.61
CA TYR A 889 -13.96 -13.59 -2.84
C TYR A 889 -14.29 -12.12 -3.18
N GLU A 890 -14.67 -11.31 -2.20
CA GLU A 890 -14.97 -9.89 -2.39
C GLU A 890 -13.72 -9.10 -2.83
N GLN A 891 -12.56 -9.40 -2.25
CA GLN A 891 -11.29 -8.75 -2.62
C GLN A 891 -10.80 -9.19 -4.00
N LEU A 892 -10.94 -10.48 -4.32
CA LEU A 892 -10.56 -11.04 -5.62
C LEU A 892 -11.44 -10.45 -6.73
N ALA A 893 -12.75 -10.36 -6.52
CA ALA A 893 -13.68 -9.70 -7.43
C ALA A 893 -13.23 -8.27 -7.73
N TYR A 894 -12.98 -7.47 -6.69
CA TYR A 894 -12.51 -6.09 -6.83
C TYR A 894 -11.18 -5.97 -7.59
N HIS A 895 -10.18 -6.80 -7.23
CA HIS A 895 -8.88 -6.73 -7.90
C HIS A 895 -8.93 -7.19 -9.35
N TYR A 896 -9.73 -8.20 -9.69
CA TYR A 896 -9.89 -8.60 -11.09
C TYR A 896 -10.68 -7.57 -11.91
N GLU A 897 -11.70 -6.93 -11.32
CA GLU A 897 -12.45 -5.84 -11.94
C GLU A 897 -11.54 -4.63 -12.26
N GLU A 898 -10.83 -4.11 -11.25
CA GLU A 898 -9.86 -3.00 -11.44
C GLU A 898 -8.65 -3.42 -12.29
N GLY A 899 -8.34 -4.72 -12.33
CA GLY A 899 -7.33 -5.33 -13.17
C GLY A 899 -7.71 -5.42 -14.64
N GLY A 900 -9.01 -5.33 -14.97
CA GLY A 900 -9.54 -5.48 -16.32
C GLY A 900 -9.75 -6.94 -16.77
N ASP A 901 -9.68 -7.91 -15.85
CA ASP A 901 -10.00 -9.33 -16.13
C ASP A 901 -11.48 -9.59 -15.80
N ALA A 902 -12.33 -9.35 -16.79
CA ALA A 902 -13.79 -9.45 -16.61
C ALA A 902 -14.25 -10.88 -16.31
N GLU A 903 -13.57 -11.91 -16.84
CA GLU A 903 -13.97 -13.31 -16.66
C GLU A 903 -13.79 -13.73 -15.20
N LYS A 904 -12.60 -13.50 -14.63
CA LYS A 904 -12.36 -13.78 -13.21
C LYS A 904 -13.14 -12.85 -12.29
N ALA A 905 -13.32 -11.58 -12.67
CA ALA A 905 -14.14 -10.66 -11.88
C ALA A 905 -15.57 -11.20 -11.71
N ILE A 906 -16.22 -11.62 -12.81
CA ILE A 906 -17.57 -12.21 -12.78
C ILE A 906 -17.61 -13.50 -11.96
N GLU A 907 -16.61 -14.37 -12.11
CA GLU A 907 -16.51 -15.61 -11.33
C GLU A 907 -16.51 -15.32 -9.83
N TYR A 908 -15.65 -14.39 -9.38
CA TYR A 908 -15.53 -14.05 -7.97
C TYR A 908 -16.69 -13.22 -7.44
N LEU A 909 -17.30 -12.36 -8.26
CA LEU A 909 -18.56 -11.68 -7.93
C LEU A 909 -19.68 -12.68 -7.67
N HIS A 910 -19.83 -13.71 -8.50
CA HIS A 910 -20.85 -14.75 -8.29
C HIS A 910 -20.58 -15.59 -7.03
N LYS A 911 -19.30 -15.91 -6.76
CA LYS A 911 -18.88 -16.59 -5.53
C LYS A 911 -19.12 -15.73 -4.29
N ALA A 912 -18.80 -14.44 -4.35
CA ALA A 912 -19.07 -13.45 -3.29
C ALA A 912 -20.58 -13.27 -3.05
N GLY A 913 -21.38 -13.16 -4.11
CA GLY A 913 -22.84 -13.11 -4.03
C GLY A 913 -23.43 -14.36 -3.37
N SER A 914 -22.95 -15.55 -3.76
CA SER A 914 -23.37 -16.81 -3.15
C SER A 914 -23.00 -16.90 -1.67
N LYS A 915 -21.80 -16.43 -1.29
CA LYS A 915 -21.34 -16.31 0.10
C LYS A 915 -22.21 -15.34 0.90
N ALA A 916 -22.49 -14.16 0.35
CA ALA A 916 -23.35 -13.14 0.96
C ALA A 916 -24.79 -13.66 1.16
N MET A 917 -25.34 -14.42 0.20
CA MET A 917 -26.63 -15.10 0.37
C MET A 917 -26.59 -16.10 1.52
N ARG A 918 -25.52 -16.90 1.63
CA ARG A 918 -25.33 -17.80 2.78
C ARG A 918 -25.23 -17.03 4.09
N SER A 919 -24.52 -15.91 4.16
CA SER A 919 -24.46 -15.09 5.39
C SER A 919 -25.67 -14.17 5.58
N SER A 920 -26.71 -14.32 4.75
CA SER A 920 -27.98 -13.58 4.85
C SER A 920 -27.83 -12.06 4.68
N ALA A 921 -26.82 -11.68 3.90
CA ALA A 921 -26.47 -10.32 3.53
C ALA A 921 -27.07 -9.98 2.16
N ASN A 922 -28.41 -9.94 2.07
CA ASN A 922 -29.12 -9.81 0.79
C ASN A 922 -28.77 -8.53 0.01
N GLU A 923 -28.51 -7.40 0.69
CA GLU A 923 -28.08 -6.15 0.03
C GLU A 923 -26.68 -6.29 -0.60
N ALA A 924 -25.74 -6.95 0.09
CA ALA A 924 -24.42 -7.23 -0.46
C ALA A 924 -24.51 -8.26 -1.60
N ALA A 925 -25.34 -9.29 -1.45
CA ALA A 925 -25.58 -10.26 -2.50
C ALA A 925 -26.12 -9.62 -3.80
N ILE A 926 -27.04 -8.66 -3.69
CA ILE A 926 -27.54 -7.89 -4.84
C ILE A 926 -26.44 -6.99 -5.41
N ALA A 927 -25.58 -6.40 -4.59
CA ALA A 927 -24.49 -5.56 -5.08
C ALA A 927 -23.41 -6.35 -5.86
N HIS A 928 -23.29 -7.66 -5.62
CA HIS A 928 -22.35 -8.55 -6.30
C HIS A 928 -22.93 -9.26 -7.54
N LEU A 929 -24.24 -9.13 -7.80
CA LEU A 929 -24.95 -9.76 -8.92
C LEU A 929 -25.36 -8.71 -9.95
#